data_AF-A0A5J6V7T4-F1
#
_entry.id   AF-A0A5J6V7T4-F1
#
_cell.length_a   1.000
_cell.length_b   1.000
_cell.length_c   1.000
_cell.angle_alpha   90.00
_cell.angle_beta   90.00
_cell.angle_gamma   90.00
#
_symmetry.space_group_name_H-M   'P 1'
#
loop_
_entity.id
_entity.type
_entity.pdbx_description
1 polymer ?
#
loop_
_entity_poly.entity_id
_entity_poly.type
_entity_poly.pdbx_seq_one_letter_code
_entity_poly.pdbx_strand_id
1 'polypeptide(L)'
;MSSHLHQSLGQERRMTTQPAHPRSTLILAVVAPLVAGLAACTPADIISPPAAGAGQLQPFDSCEELLGYFQEHALEEVGPWGLGSTPVWGWEDLAMVDGAGAEGGDSAAPESAADGDAGAGVDFSGTNNQVEGVEEPDLLQTDGEIILTVRSGRLVVVDAASAEKVGEVRLPQRGEGGQTELLLDRTTRRALVLTQEWAAGGVGFAVDGMVTRPAYSPERTVLTLVDLADPTAPTVIGGMRLEGSYRSARMHDGTARVVMVTAPPGLTFVQPRDGSLVAEESAEAANRRIIEESTLDAWLPHLQLLTATGSGVSELAVPCEEVARPPEFSGLSTMAVLTFDVSGDPRPTSATGLVATGSTVYASTDRLVVATSAWDAWPTGFADNLGGSDVGWPGGGGGEQVSTSLHTFDLGQEGGTDYLASGRVPGRLLNQFALDESEGVIRVATTMEATQKTPSSSSLVMLAEQGRELVQTGRVDDLGLTERIYAVRYLSPDLAAVVTFRETDPLYLVDTSDPAAPVVAGELKIPGYSAYLHPVGEGLLLGLGQDATEDGRTTGLQLSLFDVSDPADPALVSQVHWEDHHSAAEHDHRAFRYWAPTGQVFVPSEAWHRDSSWTGVVSAQVQGAQVLRGPDLRVGGSDDTSWEYALRTIVVDEQLWVLGESTLRAVDLATLEELARVSL
;
A
#
# COMPACT_ATOMS: atom_id res chain seq x y z
N MET A 1 -19.48 66.52 6.79
CA MET A 1 -18.64 67.73 6.81
C MET A 1 -17.80 67.71 5.53
N SER A 2 -17.97 68.75 4.68
CA SER A 2 -17.11 69.26 3.58
C SER A 2 -16.56 68.25 2.55
N SER A 3 -16.93 68.20 1.25
CA SER A 3 -17.09 69.19 0.15
C SER A 3 -15.85 70.02 -0.21
N HIS A 4 -15.24 69.75 -1.37
CA HIS A 4 -14.97 70.68 -2.52
C HIS A 4 -14.26 69.88 -3.66
N LEU A 5 -14.65 69.80 -4.96
CA LEU A 5 -15.06 70.71 -6.06
C LEU A 5 -13.92 71.27 -6.94
N HIS A 6 -13.82 70.83 -8.21
CA HIS A 6 -13.75 71.57 -9.51
C HIS A 6 -13.14 70.68 -10.63
N GLN A 7 -13.81 70.29 -11.74
CA GLN A 7 -14.25 71.04 -12.95
C GLN A 7 -13.09 71.70 -13.75
N SER A 8 -12.97 71.72 -15.10
CA SER A 8 -13.76 71.21 -16.24
C SER A 8 -13.09 71.64 -17.60
N LEU A 9 -13.53 71.06 -18.73
CA LEU A 9 -13.52 71.54 -20.16
C LEU A 9 -12.19 71.54 -20.93
N GLY A 10 -12.09 71.24 -22.23
CA GLY A 10 -12.99 70.95 -23.37
C GLY A 10 -12.07 70.50 -24.56
N GLN A 11 -12.46 70.16 -25.80
CA GLN A 11 -13.64 70.41 -26.62
C GLN A 11 -13.51 69.55 -27.91
N GLU A 12 -14.65 69.30 -28.56
CA GLU A 12 -14.92 68.45 -29.74
C GLU A 12 -14.27 68.87 -31.09
N ARG A 13 -14.21 67.92 -32.06
CA ARG A 13 -14.95 67.87 -33.37
C ARG A 13 -14.15 67.48 -34.65
N ARG A 14 -14.56 66.31 -35.20
CA ARG A 14 -14.96 65.95 -36.59
C ARG A 14 -14.00 66.02 -37.82
N MET A 15 -13.96 64.85 -38.50
CA MET A 15 -14.17 64.54 -39.96
C MET A 15 -13.33 65.32 -41.01
N THR A 16 -12.76 64.75 -42.07
CA THR A 16 -13.33 63.85 -43.10
C THR A 16 -12.25 63.43 -44.14
N THR A 17 -12.55 62.39 -44.94
CA THR A 17 -12.19 62.10 -46.37
C THR A 17 -10.81 61.51 -46.81
N GLN A 18 -10.92 60.27 -47.32
CA GLN A 18 -10.20 59.51 -48.40
C GLN A 18 -9.84 60.32 -49.70
N PRO A 19 -9.27 59.74 -50.81
CA PRO A 19 -8.51 58.48 -51.08
C PRO A 19 -7.32 58.64 -52.10
N ALA A 20 -6.65 57.54 -52.49
CA ALA A 20 -6.32 57.11 -53.89
C ALA A 20 -4.89 56.54 -54.15
N HIS A 21 -4.86 55.33 -54.75
CA HIS A 21 -3.79 54.66 -55.53
C HIS A 21 -3.41 55.47 -56.82
N PRO A 22 -2.41 55.12 -57.71
CA PRO A 22 -1.87 53.78 -58.07
C PRO A 22 -0.40 53.68 -58.60
N ARG A 23 -0.06 52.48 -59.13
CA ARG A 23 0.96 52.09 -60.16
C ARG A 23 2.06 51.16 -59.63
N SER A 24 2.01 49.85 -59.86
CA SER A 24 2.26 49.07 -61.11
C SER A 24 3.74 49.01 -61.51
N THR A 25 4.43 47.91 -61.22
CA THR A 25 5.39 47.28 -62.15
C THR A 25 5.53 45.78 -61.83
N LEU A 26 5.13 44.93 -62.79
CA LEU A 26 5.46 43.50 -62.85
C LEU A 26 6.87 43.35 -63.44
N ILE A 27 7.74 42.55 -62.82
CA ILE A 27 8.80 41.80 -63.51
C ILE A 27 8.73 40.35 -63.06
N LEU A 28 8.74 39.47 -64.05
CA LEU A 28 8.53 38.03 -63.97
C LEU A 28 9.86 37.28 -63.77
N ALA A 29 9.77 36.15 -63.05
CA ALA A 29 10.61 34.95 -63.09
C ALA A 29 12.00 34.97 -62.41
N VAL A 30 12.17 34.15 -61.36
CA VAL A 30 12.75 32.80 -61.43
C VAL A 30 12.16 31.93 -60.31
N VAL A 31 11.87 30.68 -60.64
CA VAL A 31 11.22 29.62 -59.84
C VAL A 31 12.28 28.74 -59.16
N ALA A 32 12.16 28.52 -57.84
CA ALA A 32 12.35 27.23 -57.14
C ALA A 32 12.09 27.39 -55.61
N PRO A 33 11.54 26.38 -54.91
CA PRO A 33 10.70 26.60 -53.74
C PRO A 33 11.44 26.40 -52.40
N LEU A 34 11.14 27.24 -51.41
CA LEU A 34 11.30 26.91 -49.99
C LEU A 34 9.90 26.91 -49.38
N VAL A 35 9.34 25.72 -49.19
CA VAL A 35 8.09 25.52 -48.45
C VAL A 35 8.44 25.66 -46.96
N ALA A 36 8.22 26.85 -46.41
CA ALA A 36 8.09 27.04 -44.97
C ALA A 36 6.59 27.16 -44.68
N GLY A 37 6.00 26.06 -44.21
CA GLY A 37 4.63 26.02 -43.72
C GLY A 37 4.51 26.88 -42.47
N LEU A 38 3.86 28.02 -42.60
CA LEU A 38 3.18 28.70 -41.50
C LEU A 38 1.98 27.83 -41.11
N ALA A 39 2.14 26.98 -40.10
CA ALA A 39 1.03 26.38 -39.39
C ALA A 39 0.54 27.37 -38.32
N ALA A 40 -0.77 27.59 -38.33
CA ALA A 40 -1.48 28.47 -37.43
C ALA A 40 -1.47 27.92 -36.00
N CYS A 41 -1.08 28.72 -35.02
CA CYS A 41 -1.41 28.46 -33.62
C CYS A 41 -2.88 28.86 -33.38
N THR A 42 -3.71 27.89 -33.02
CA THR A 42 -5.02 28.13 -32.41
C THR A 42 -4.88 28.20 -30.89
N PRO A 43 -5.77 28.90 -30.14
CA PRO A 43 -5.69 29.00 -28.68
C PRO A 43 -6.04 27.69 -27.92
N ALA A 44 -6.02 26.54 -28.60
CA ALA A 44 -6.38 25.23 -28.06
C ALA A 44 -5.16 24.41 -27.58
N ASP A 45 -3.94 24.93 -27.72
CA ASP A 45 -2.70 24.29 -27.23
C ASP A 45 -2.33 24.69 -25.80
N ILE A 46 -3.27 25.25 -25.02
CA ILE A 46 -3.06 25.60 -23.62
C ILE A 46 -3.93 24.68 -22.78
N ILE A 47 -3.27 23.81 -22.01
CA ILE A 47 -3.77 22.70 -21.19
C ILE A 47 -3.92 21.37 -21.96
N SER A 48 -2.78 20.79 -22.38
CA SER A 48 -2.68 19.33 -22.38
C SER A 48 -2.32 18.88 -20.96
N PRO A 49 -3.04 17.92 -20.35
CA PRO A 49 -2.60 17.31 -19.11
C PRO A 49 -1.24 16.61 -19.34
N PRO A 50 -0.40 16.44 -18.29
CA PRO A 50 0.87 15.76 -18.44
C PRO A 50 0.62 14.33 -18.89
N ALA A 51 1.15 13.98 -20.07
CA ALA A 51 1.20 12.59 -20.50
C ALA A 51 2.06 11.79 -19.52
N ALA A 52 1.61 10.58 -19.18
CA ALA A 52 2.43 9.58 -18.52
C ALA A 52 3.77 9.44 -19.27
N GLY A 53 4.89 9.70 -18.58
CA GLY A 53 6.23 9.51 -19.13
C GLY A 53 6.57 8.02 -19.15
N ALA A 54 7.20 7.55 -20.24
CA ALA A 54 7.79 6.22 -20.29
C ALA A 54 8.95 6.15 -19.28
N GLY A 55 8.76 5.42 -18.18
CA GLY A 55 9.80 5.18 -17.18
C GLY A 55 10.46 3.83 -17.44
N GLN A 56 11.50 3.76 -18.26
CA GLN A 56 12.22 2.50 -18.48
C GLN A 56 13.20 2.24 -17.33
N LEU A 57 13.11 1.07 -16.67
CA LEU A 57 14.16 0.62 -15.73
C LEU A 57 15.50 0.47 -16.46
N GLN A 58 16.55 0.93 -15.80
CA GLN A 58 17.92 0.82 -16.27
C GLN A 58 18.63 -0.26 -15.45
N PRO A 59 19.09 -1.37 -16.06
CA PRO A 59 20.04 -2.25 -15.40
C PRO A 59 21.36 -1.51 -15.19
N PHE A 60 22.17 -1.98 -14.26
CA PHE A 60 23.56 -1.55 -14.15
C PHE A 60 24.43 -2.45 -15.04
N ASP A 61 25.39 -1.85 -15.76
CA ASP A 61 26.32 -2.59 -16.62
C ASP A 61 27.33 -3.41 -15.79
N SER A 62 27.52 -3.06 -14.52
CA SER A 62 28.38 -3.79 -13.58
C SER A 62 28.08 -3.43 -12.12
N CYS A 63 28.54 -4.29 -11.21
CA CYS A 63 28.47 -4.03 -9.77
C CYS A 63 29.31 -2.81 -9.33
N GLU A 64 30.33 -2.41 -10.11
CA GLU A 64 31.08 -1.17 -9.89
C GLU A 64 30.22 0.07 -10.20
N GLU A 65 29.41 0.01 -11.27
CA GLU A 65 28.46 1.09 -11.58
C GLU A 65 27.38 1.21 -10.50
N LEU A 66 26.85 0.08 -10.01
CA LEU A 66 25.89 0.08 -8.90
C LEU A 66 26.46 0.73 -7.64
N LEU A 67 27.69 0.36 -7.26
CA LEU A 67 28.36 0.97 -6.11
C LEU A 67 28.59 2.46 -6.34
N GLY A 68 29.06 2.84 -7.53
CA GLY A 68 29.28 4.24 -7.92
C GLY A 68 27.99 5.05 -7.83
N TYR A 69 26.86 4.50 -8.26
CA TYR A 69 25.54 5.14 -8.17
C TYR A 69 25.15 5.42 -6.71
N PHE A 70 25.29 4.44 -5.81
CA PHE A 70 25.00 4.67 -4.39
C PHE A 70 25.92 5.73 -3.77
N GLN A 71 27.22 5.64 -4.04
CA GLN A 71 28.21 6.57 -3.51
C GLN A 71 27.99 8.01 -4.00
N GLU A 72 27.75 8.18 -5.31
CA GLU A 72 27.49 9.48 -5.93
C GLU A 72 26.29 10.17 -5.28
N HIS A 73 25.13 9.53 -5.25
CA HIS A 73 23.91 10.13 -4.71
C HIS A 73 23.97 10.32 -3.19
N ALA A 74 24.61 9.40 -2.45
CA ALA A 74 24.80 9.58 -1.02
C ALA A 74 25.76 10.75 -0.67
N LEU A 75 26.76 11.01 -1.51
CA LEU A 75 27.69 12.13 -1.32
C LEU A 75 27.05 13.51 -1.57
N GLU A 76 25.95 13.57 -2.30
CA GLU A 76 25.13 14.78 -2.47
C GLU A 76 24.35 15.11 -1.19
N GLU A 77 23.92 14.09 -0.45
CA GLU A 77 23.00 14.22 0.69
C GLU A 77 23.70 14.17 2.07
N VAL A 78 24.90 13.60 2.16
CA VAL A 78 25.56 13.36 3.45
C VAL A 78 26.04 14.66 4.10
N GLY A 79 25.66 14.85 5.36
CA GLY A 79 26.07 15.98 6.18
C GLY A 79 26.85 15.59 7.45
N PRO A 80 27.08 16.55 8.36
CA PRO A 80 27.73 16.29 9.65
C PRO A 80 26.98 15.28 10.53
N TRP A 81 25.68 15.10 10.30
CA TRP A 81 24.83 14.19 11.06
C TRP A 81 24.57 12.84 10.38
N GLY A 82 25.13 12.62 9.18
CA GLY A 82 24.93 11.43 8.34
C GLY A 82 24.01 11.71 7.15
N LEU A 83 23.35 10.66 6.64
CA LEU A 83 22.27 10.78 5.66
C LEU A 83 20.96 11.14 6.38
N GLY A 84 20.22 12.15 5.90
CA GLY A 84 18.85 12.43 6.34
C GLY A 84 18.65 13.02 7.75
N SER A 85 19.55 13.84 8.29
CA SER A 85 19.33 14.48 9.60
C SER A 85 19.69 15.97 9.67
N THR A 86 18.67 16.81 9.91
CA THR A 86 18.81 18.15 10.49
C THR A 86 18.85 18.08 12.03
N PRO A 87 19.47 19.06 12.73
CA PRO A 87 19.69 18.98 14.17
C PRO A 87 18.39 19.02 14.98
N VAL A 88 18.11 17.98 15.78
CA VAL A 88 17.05 18.00 16.79
C VAL A 88 17.51 18.84 17.98
N TRP A 89 17.23 20.14 17.98
CA TRP A 89 17.34 20.97 19.18
C TRP A 89 16.04 20.88 19.99
N GLY A 90 16.09 20.19 21.13
CA GLY A 90 15.16 20.38 22.26
C GLY A 90 13.98 19.42 22.35
N TRP A 91 14.17 18.25 22.96
CA TRP A 91 13.11 17.31 23.31
C TRP A 91 13.33 16.71 24.71
N GLU A 92 13.37 17.57 25.73
CA GLU A 92 13.28 17.12 27.14
C GLU A 92 12.08 17.70 27.91
N ASP A 93 11.23 18.55 27.32
CA ASP A 93 10.16 19.26 28.07
C ASP A 93 8.71 19.11 27.53
N LEU A 94 8.43 18.14 26.65
CA LEU A 94 7.04 17.86 26.19
C LEU A 94 6.69 16.36 26.26
N ALA A 95 6.94 15.74 27.41
CA ALA A 95 6.13 14.61 27.83
C ALA A 95 4.84 15.16 28.45
N MET A 96 3.69 14.65 28.00
CA MET A 96 2.30 14.98 28.38
C MET A 96 1.53 15.86 27.38
N VAL A 97 1.14 15.29 26.24
CA VAL A 97 -0.17 15.52 25.62
C VAL A 97 -0.67 14.17 25.08
N ASP A 98 -1.76 13.66 25.65
CA ASP A 98 -2.55 12.55 25.10
C ASP A 98 -3.11 12.93 23.72
N GLY A 99 -3.03 12.00 22.77
CA GLY A 99 -3.63 12.15 21.45
C GLY A 99 -3.63 10.84 20.68
N ALA A 100 -4.80 10.20 20.64
CA ALA A 100 -5.12 9.08 19.76
C ALA A 100 -5.10 9.53 18.28
N GLY A 101 -4.67 8.65 17.37
CA GLY A 101 -5.00 8.72 15.95
C GLY A 101 -3.86 8.39 14.98
N ALA A 102 -4.13 7.36 14.16
CA ALA A 102 -3.65 7.12 12.79
C ALA A 102 -2.18 6.72 12.58
N GLU A 103 -1.95 5.40 12.43
CA GLU A 103 -0.82 4.86 11.66
C GLU A 103 -1.34 4.24 10.36
N GLY A 104 -0.73 4.61 9.24
CA GLY A 104 -1.10 4.20 7.89
C GLY A 104 -0.77 2.74 7.65
N GLY A 105 -1.81 1.98 7.27
CA GLY A 105 -1.73 0.57 6.92
C GLY A 105 -1.82 0.40 5.41
N ASP A 106 -0.70 -0.02 4.84
CA ASP A 106 -0.51 -0.45 3.46
C ASP A 106 -1.48 -1.56 3.10
N SER A 107 -1.88 -1.59 1.84
CA SER A 107 -2.89 -2.52 1.38
C SER A 107 -2.43 -2.90 -0.07
N ALA A 108 -2.43 -4.19 -0.54
CA ALA A 108 -2.23 -4.67 -1.99
C ALA A 108 -3.52 -5.21 -2.78
N ALA A 109 -3.72 -5.18 -4.18
CA ALA A 109 -4.83 -5.21 -5.34
C ALA A 109 -5.73 -6.44 -5.98
N PRO A 110 -6.94 -6.29 -6.66
CA PRO A 110 -7.88 -7.40 -7.04
C PRO A 110 -7.77 -7.95 -8.49
N GLU A 111 -8.50 -9.05 -8.78
CA GLU A 111 -9.10 -9.34 -10.10
C GLU A 111 -10.11 -10.50 -10.11
N SER A 112 -11.21 -10.29 -10.85
CA SER A 112 -12.33 -11.19 -11.15
C SER A 112 -13.16 -11.65 -9.94
N ALA A 113 -14.47 -11.83 -10.18
CA ALA A 113 -15.52 -12.03 -9.19
C ALA A 113 -15.14 -13.02 -8.06
N ALA A 114 -14.73 -12.48 -6.91
CA ALA A 114 -14.62 -13.26 -5.68
C ALA A 114 -16.04 -13.61 -5.21
N ASP A 115 -16.58 -14.72 -5.72
CA ASP A 115 -17.43 -15.56 -4.89
C ASP A 115 -16.58 -15.93 -3.67
N GLY A 116 -17.12 -15.72 -2.47
CA GLY A 116 -16.41 -16.04 -1.23
C GLY A 116 -15.85 -17.46 -1.28
N ASP A 117 -14.65 -17.65 -0.70
CA ASP A 117 -13.81 -18.87 -0.67
C ASP A 117 -14.48 -20.18 -0.18
N ALA A 118 -15.80 -20.26 -0.14
CA ALA A 118 -16.51 -21.52 -0.22
C ALA A 118 -16.54 -21.99 -1.68
N GLY A 119 -15.43 -22.58 -2.14
CA GLY A 119 -15.52 -23.47 -3.30
C GLY A 119 -16.70 -24.44 -3.10
N ALA A 120 -17.46 -24.74 -4.15
CA ALA A 120 -18.62 -25.62 -4.03
C ALA A 120 -18.21 -26.97 -3.38
N GLY A 121 -18.57 -27.18 -2.12
CA GLY A 121 -18.25 -28.37 -1.34
C GLY A 121 -17.10 -28.24 -0.33
N VAL A 122 -16.62 -27.02 -0.01
CA VAL A 122 -15.67 -26.78 1.08
C VAL A 122 -16.39 -26.08 2.25
N ASP A 123 -16.29 -26.64 3.46
CA ASP A 123 -17.03 -26.19 4.64
C ASP A 123 -16.26 -25.14 5.46
N PHE A 124 -15.27 -24.43 4.89
CA PHE A 124 -14.51 -23.40 5.62
C PHE A 124 -14.15 -22.20 4.75
N SER A 125 -13.72 -21.10 5.38
CA SER A 125 -13.22 -19.90 4.71
C SER A 125 -11.73 -19.71 4.93
N GLY A 126 -10.96 -19.43 3.88
CA GLY A 126 -9.57 -18.97 3.94
C GLY A 126 -9.45 -17.45 4.11
N THR A 127 -8.30 -16.87 3.81
CA THR A 127 -8.09 -15.41 3.92
C THR A 127 -9.06 -14.65 3.00
N ASN A 128 -9.51 -13.44 3.37
CA ASN A 128 -10.21 -12.56 2.43
C ASN A 128 -9.20 -12.03 1.42
N ASN A 129 -8.83 -12.90 0.49
CA ASN A 129 -7.88 -12.62 -0.56
C ASN A 129 -8.50 -11.66 -1.55
N GLN A 130 -7.64 -11.21 -2.43
CA GLN A 130 -7.97 -10.09 -3.25
C GLN A 130 -8.20 -10.42 -4.71
N VAL A 131 -7.29 -11.24 -5.23
CA VAL A 131 -7.42 -11.93 -6.50
C VAL A 131 -7.71 -13.38 -6.12
N GLU A 132 -8.69 -13.97 -6.80
CA GLU A 132 -8.95 -15.39 -6.66
C GLU A 132 -7.70 -16.19 -7.06
N GLY A 133 -7.39 -17.25 -6.30
CA GLY A 133 -6.22 -18.10 -6.56
C GLY A 133 -4.87 -17.51 -6.13
N VAL A 134 -4.83 -16.28 -5.61
CA VAL A 134 -3.62 -15.67 -5.04
C VAL A 134 -3.80 -15.51 -3.54
N GLU A 135 -3.10 -16.35 -2.77
CA GLU A 135 -3.15 -16.37 -1.32
C GLU A 135 -2.34 -15.23 -0.71
N GLU A 136 -2.93 -14.56 0.28
CA GLU A 136 -2.31 -13.53 1.08
C GLU A 136 -1.95 -14.04 2.48
N PRO A 137 -0.82 -13.57 3.05
CA PRO A 137 -0.48 -13.85 4.43
C PRO A 137 -1.47 -13.18 5.39
N ASP A 138 -1.81 -13.88 6.47
CA ASP A 138 -2.73 -13.37 7.49
C ASP A 138 -2.37 -13.87 8.91
N LEU A 139 -3.05 -13.35 9.94
CA LEU A 139 -2.86 -13.70 11.34
C LEU A 139 -3.47 -15.07 11.70
N LEU A 140 -4.40 -15.55 10.87
CA LEU A 140 -5.21 -16.75 11.09
C LEU A 140 -5.37 -17.49 9.76
N GLN A 141 -4.97 -18.76 9.70
CA GLN A 141 -5.14 -19.61 8.51
C GLN A 141 -5.80 -20.93 8.90
N THR A 142 -6.44 -21.60 7.94
CA THR A 142 -7.04 -22.92 8.14
C THR A 142 -7.08 -23.73 6.84
N ASP A 143 -7.08 -25.06 6.97
CA ASP A 143 -7.40 -26.01 5.91
C ASP A 143 -8.75 -26.72 6.14
N GLY A 144 -9.55 -26.23 7.11
CA GLY A 144 -10.81 -26.83 7.56
C GLY A 144 -10.66 -27.87 8.66
N GLU A 145 -9.48 -28.50 8.80
CA GLU A 145 -9.21 -29.46 9.88
C GLU A 145 -8.49 -28.79 11.05
N ILE A 146 -7.50 -27.95 10.73
CA ILE A 146 -6.69 -27.22 11.71
C ILE A 146 -6.78 -25.71 11.50
N ILE A 147 -6.59 -24.98 12.59
CA ILE A 147 -6.49 -23.53 12.63
C ILE A 147 -5.10 -23.15 13.13
N LEU A 148 -4.45 -22.25 12.40
CA LEU A 148 -3.09 -21.82 12.62
C LEU A 148 -3.06 -20.34 12.98
N THR A 149 -2.30 -20.02 14.03
CA THR A 149 -1.97 -18.64 14.37
C THR A 149 -0.59 -18.60 15.05
N VAL A 150 -0.01 -17.40 15.18
CA VAL A 150 1.24 -17.22 15.91
C VAL A 150 1.01 -16.34 17.12
N ARG A 151 1.40 -16.83 18.30
CA ARG A 151 1.34 -16.07 19.56
C ARG A 151 2.58 -16.33 20.39
N SER A 152 3.07 -15.27 21.06
CA SER A 152 4.23 -15.35 21.96
C SER A 152 5.48 -16.02 21.32
N GLY A 153 5.70 -15.79 20.02
CA GLY A 153 6.79 -16.37 19.24
C GLY A 153 6.67 -17.89 19.00
N ARG A 154 5.44 -18.42 19.00
CA ARG A 154 5.12 -19.82 18.69
C ARG A 154 4.04 -19.87 17.64
N LEU A 155 4.20 -20.73 16.64
CA LEU A 155 3.09 -21.16 15.81
C LEU A 155 2.27 -22.16 16.62
N VAL A 156 0.97 -21.90 16.74
CA VAL A 156 -0.01 -22.67 17.48
C VAL A 156 -0.94 -23.36 16.49
N VAL A 157 -1.18 -24.65 16.70
CA VAL A 157 -2.08 -25.49 15.91
C VAL A 157 -3.27 -25.88 16.79
N VAL A 158 -4.46 -25.50 16.36
CA VAL A 158 -5.73 -25.85 17.01
C VAL A 158 -6.49 -26.80 16.09
N ASP A 159 -7.01 -27.89 16.63
CA ASP A 159 -7.91 -28.78 15.90
C ASP A 159 -9.32 -28.20 15.91
N ALA A 160 -9.91 -27.99 14.74
CA ALA A 160 -11.19 -27.31 14.61
C ALA A 160 -12.35 -28.14 15.18
N ALA A 161 -12.29 -29.48 15.07
CA ALA A 161 -13.37 -30.35 15.52
C ALA A 161 -13.48 -30.44 17.06
N SER A 162 -12.33 -30.53 17.74
CA SER A 162 -12.25 -30.64 19.20
C SER A 162 -12.16 -29.30 19.92
N ALA A 163 -11.80 -28.24 19.20
CA ALA A 163 -11.44 -26.95 19.77
C ALA A 163 -10.36 -27.05 20.85
N GLU A 164 -9.35 -27.88 20.62
CA GLU A 164 -8.19 -28.04 21.48
C GLU A 164 -6.90 -27.61 20.78
N LYS A 165 -5.98 -27.00 21.54
CA LYS A 165 -4.61 -26.81 21.08
C LYS A 165 -3.93 -28.17 21.00
N VAL A 166 -3.68 -28.65 19.78
CA VAL A 166 -3.09 -29.98 19.53
C VAL A 166 -1.59 -29.94 19.31
N GLY A 167 -1.04 -28.81 18.85
CA GLY A 167 0.37 -28.66 18.58
C GLY A 167 0.86 -27.23 18.77
N GLU A 168 2.15 -27.08 19.03
CA GLU A 168 2.83 -25.79 19.01
C GLU A 168 4.31 -25.98 18.66
N VAL A 169 4.90 -25.00 17.97
CA VAL A 169 6.33 -24.98 17.69
C VAL A 169 6.89 -23.58 17.90
N ARG A 170 8.05 -23.51 18.57
CA ARG A 170 8.74 -22.23 18.79
C ARG A 170 9.43 -21.78 17.52
N LEU A 171 9.17 -20.53 17.14
CA LEU A 171 9.82 -19.90 15.99
C LEU A 171 11.24 -19.44 16.36
N PRO A 172 12.20 -19.50 15.43
CA PRO A 172 13.63 -19.24 15.69
C PRO A 172 13.99 -17.76 15.82
N GLN A 173 13.03 -16.89 16.15
CA GLN A 173 13.24 -15.45 16.24
C GLN A 173 13.98 -15.00 17.51
N ARG A 174 14.67 -13.87 17.42
CA ARG A 174 15.35 -13.19 18.54
C ARG A 174 14.41 -12.16 19.17
N GLY A 175 14.15 -12.28 20.48
CA GLY A 175 13.33 -11.33 21.25
C GLY A 175 11.84 -11.70 21.33
N GLU A 176 11.06 -10.81 21.97
CA GLU A 176 9.61 -10.84 21.92
C GLU A 176 9.16 -10.26 20.56
N GLY A 177 8.25 -10.97 19.87
CA GLY A 177 8.00 -10.79 18.43
C GLY A 177 7.32 -9.47 18.08
N GLY A 178 7.57 -8.97 16.86
CA GLY A 178 6.80 -7.91 16.22
C GLY A 178 5.59 -8.44 15.44
N GLN A 179 5.18 -7.70 14.41
CA GLN A 179 4.13 -8.13 13.49
C GLN A 179 4.43 -9.54 12.95
N THR A 180 3.39 -10.35 12.82
CA THR A 180 3.50 -11.72 12.33
C THR A 180 2.36 -12.03 11.39
N GLU A 181 2.68 -12.64 10.25
CA GLU A 181 1.70 -13.17 9.32
C GLU A 181 2.12 -14.58 8.89
N LEU A 182 1.18 -15.38 8.40
CA LEU A 182 1.45 -16.71 7.87
C LEU A 182 0.70 -16.99 6.58
N LEU A 183 1.36 -17.73 5.69
CA LEU A 183 0.79 -18.39 4.52
C LEU A 183 0.70 -19.88 4.79
N LEU A 184 -0.40 -20.52 4.37
CA LEU A 184 -0.60 -21.96 4.47
C LEU A 184 -0.69 -22.57 3.07
N ASP A 185 0.31 -23.35 2.68
CA ASP A 185 0.17 -24.25 1.54
C ASP A 185 -0.62 -25.49 1.97
N ARG A 186 -1.91 -25.49 1.61
CA ARG A 186 -2.86 -26.56 1.95
C ARG A 186 -2.53 -27.88 1.23
N THR A 187 -1.83 -27.83 0.10
CA THR A 187 -1.46 -29.03 -0.68
C THR A 187 -0.32 -29.79 -0.02
N THR A 188 0.71 -29.06 0.44
CA THR A 188 1.88 -29.68 1.09
C THR A 188 1.78 -29.74 2.61
N ARG A 189 0.73 -29.12 3.20
CA ARG A 189 0.53 -28.92 4.64
C ARG A 189 1.74 -28.27 5.28
N ARG A 190 2.14 -27.12 4.73
CA ARG A 190 3.26 -26.32 5.24
C ARG A 190 2.86 -24.87 5.44
N ALA A 191 3.43 -24.27 6.47
CA ALA A 191 3.25 -22.86 6.73
C ALA A 191 4.55 -22.09 6.51
N LEU A 192 4.49 -21.00 5.76
CA LEU A 192 5.53 -19.97 5.74
C LEU A 192 5.11 -18.87 6.72
N VAL A 193 5.89 -18.73 7.79
CA VAL A 193 5.65 -17.74 8.85
C VAL A 193 6.62 -16.58 8.67
N LEU A 194 6.09 -15.36 8.60
CA LEU A 194 6.85 -14.12 8.49
C LEU A 194 6.78 -13.40 9.83
N THR A 195 7.91 -13.12 10.45
CA THR A 195 7.97 -12.35 11.70
C THR A 195 8.98 -11.22 11.63
N GLN A 196 8.74 -10.14 12.36
CA GLN A 196 9.70 -9.04 12.47
C GLN A 196 10.61 -9.22 13.70
N GLU A 197 11.92 -9.04 13.49
CA GLU A 197 12.93 -8.99 14.54
C GLU A 197 13.45 -7.56 14.71
N TRP A 198 13.18 -6.97 15.87
CA TRP A 198 13.76 -5.68 16.24
C TRP A 198 15.19 -5.89 16.75
N ALA A 199 16.16 -5.33 16.04
CA ALA A 199 17.53 -5.31 16.53
C ALA A 199 17.63 -4.25 17.65
N ALA A 200 18.14 -4.66 18.81
CA ALA A 200 18.46 -3.72 19.89
C ALA A 200 19.40 -2.63 19.34
N GLY A 201 18.94 -1.37 19.35
CA GLY A 201 19.67 -0.24 18.82
C GLY A 201 21.07 -0.17 19.41
N GLY A 202 22.08 -0.04 18.53
CA GLY A 202 23.47 0.13 18.95
C GLY A 202 23.60 1.36 19.84
N VAL A 203 24.05 1.16 21.07
CA VAL A 203 24.44 2.25 21.97
C VAL A 203 25.61 2.97 21.30
N GLY A 204 25.45 4.25 20.94
CA GLY A 204 26.53 5.01 20.31
C GLY A 204 27.76 5.03 21.22
N PHE A 205 28.89 4.54 20.72
CA PHE A 205 30.16 4.60 21.44
C PHE A 205 30.95 5.81 20.97
N ALA A 206 31.52 6.56 21.94
CA ALA A 206 32.42 7.66 21.64
C ALA A 206 33.82 7.11 21.29
N VAL A 207 34.24 7.24 20.03
CA VAL A 207 35.61 6.90 19.57
C VAL A 207 36.27 8.16 19.06
N ASP A 208 37.47 8.49 19.54
CA ASP A 208 38.16 9.76 19.23
C ASP A 208 37.23 10.97 19.37
N GLY A 209 36.34 10.86 20.37
CA GLY A 209 34.98 11.37 20.39
C GLY A 209 34.42 11.92 19.08
N MET A 210 33.86 11.04 18.30
CA MET A 210 32.59 11.30 17.67
C MET A 210 31.63 10.25 18.20
N VAL A 211 30.34 10.52 18.15
CA VAL A 211 29.35 9.48 18.44
C VAL A 211 29.12 8.73 17.15
N THR A 212 29.32 7.40 17.17
CA THR A 212 29.00 6.54 16.04
C THR A 212 27.54 6.12 16.11
N ARG A 213 26.83 6.17 14.99
CA ARG A 213 25.45 5.71 14.86
C ARG A 213 25.23 5.01 13.53
N PRO A 214 24.45 3.91 13.48
CA PRO A 214 23.95 3.37 12.23
C PRO A 214 23.25 4.47 11.42
N ALA A 215 23.43 4.46 10.10
CA ALA A 215 22.75 5.40 9.20
C ALA A 215 21.24 5.23 9.24
N TYR A 216 20.78 3.98 9.36
CA TYR A 216 19.38 3.60 9.43
C TYR A 216 19.16 2.64 10.60
N SER A 217 17.95 2.65 11.15
CA SER A 217 17.56 1.66 12.17
C SER A 217 17.59 0.26 11.56
N PRO A 218 18.30 -0.70 12.17
CA PRO A 218 18.34 -2.06 11.64
C PRO A 218 16.99 -2.75 11.78
N GLU A 219 16.34 -3.00 10.65
CA GLU A 219 15.12 -3.82 10.55
C GLU A 219 15.47 -5.20 10.01
N ARG A 220 14.76 -6.22 10.52
CA ARG A 220 14.93 -7.60 10.08
C ARG A 220 13.59 -8.31 10.00
N THR A 221 13.44 -9.09 8.95
CA THR A 221 12.32 -10.03 8.78
C THR A 221 12.86 -11.46 8.88
N VAL A 222 12.12 -12.34 9.54
CA VAL A 222 12.42 -13.76 9.64
C VAL A 222 11.35 -14.56 8.94
N LEU A 223 11.74 -15.35 7.96
CA LEU A 223 10.89 -16.31 7.28
C LEU A 223 11.18 -17.69 7.88
N THR A 224 10.15 -18.38 8.34
CA THR A 224 10.25 -19.73 8.92
C THR A 224 9.32 -20.67 8.19
N LEU A 225 9.86 -21.76 7.66
CA LEU A 225 9.09 -22.82 7.04
C LEU A 225 8.79 -23.91 8.07
N VAL A 226 7.51 -24.23 8.25
CA VAL A 226 7.03 -25.20 9.23
C VAL A 226 6.29 -26.35 8.53
N ASP A 227 6.67 -27.58 8.86
CA ASP A 227 5.96 -28.81 8.48
C ASP A 227 4.78 -29.06 9.41
N LEU A 228 3.60 -29.30 8.83
CA LEU A 228 2.35 -29.60 9.52
C LEU A 228 1.78 -30.97 9.12
N ALA A 229 2.59 -31.84 8.51
CA ALA A 229 2.16 -33.20 8.17
C ALA A 229 1.64 -34.01 9.38
N ASP A 230 2.20 -33.75 10.57
CA ASP A 230 1.62 -34.15 11.86
C ASP A 230 1.27 -32.88 12.67
N PRO A 231 0.00 -32.47 12.72
CA PRO A 231 -0.41 -31.24 13.40
C PRO A 231 -0.22 -31.29 14.92
N THR A 232 -0.03 -32.49 15.50
CA THR A 232 0.23 -32.65 16.93
C THR A 232 1.71 -32.46 17.28
N ALA A 233 2.58 -32.49 16.28
CA ALA A 233 4.02 -32.34 16.42
C ALA A 233 4.61 -31.49 15.27
N PRO A 234 4.20 -30.22 15.12
CA PRO A 234 4.71 -29.34 14.06
C PRO A 234 6.22 -29.13 14.19
N THR A 235 6.94 -29.10 13.07
CA THR A 235 8.41 -28.97 13.07
C THR A 235 8.91 -27.86 12.14
N VAL A 236 9.91 -27.11 12.59
CA VAL A 236 10.59 -26.12 11.73
C VAL A 236 11.51 -26.87 10.77
N ILE A 237 11.22 -26.77 9.47
CA ILE A 237 12.05 -27.34 8.39
C ILE A 237 13.32 -26.48 8.22
N GLY A 238 13.14 -25.17 8.27
CA GLY A 238 14.21 -24.20 8.12
C GLY A 238 13.70 -22.78 8.19
N GLY A 239 14.59 -21.82 8.00
CA GLY A 239 14.21 -20.43 7.91
C GLY A 239 15.36 -19.56 7.48
N MET A 240 15.10 -18.27 7.36
CA MET A 240 16.12 -17.26 7.12
C MET A 240 15.79 -15.99 7.88
N ARG A 241 16.85 -15.21 8.11
CA ARG A 241 16.76 -13.83 8.54
C ARG A 241 17.20 -12.95 7.39
N LEU A 242 16.36 -12.00 7.02
CA LEU A 242 16.57 -11.01 5.98
C LEU A 242 16.73 -9.64 6.62
N GLU A 243 17.63 -8.83 6.09
CA GLU A 243 17.71 -7.41 6.42
C GLU A 243 16.63 -6.63 5.67
N GLY A 244 16.02 -5.66 6.35
CA GLY A 244 14.94 -4.82 5.84
C GLY A 244 13.57 -5.15 6.43
N SER A 245 12.59 -4.32 6.07
CA SER A 245 11.18 -4.50 6.38
C SER A 245 10.49 -5.30 5.29
N TYR A 246 9.63 -6.21 5.72
CA TYR A 246 8.64 -6.84 4.87
C TYR A 246 7.53 -5.84 4.51
N ARG A 247 7.09 -5.84 3.24
CA ARG A 247 5.97 -5.02 2.76
C ARG A 247 4.73 -5.87 2.50
N SER A 248 4.86 -6.89 1.67
CA SER A 248 3.75 -7.77 1.31
C SER A 248 4.27 -9.09 0.75
N ALA A 249 3.46 -10.15 0.84
CA ALA A 249 3.68 -11.40 0.15
C ALA A 249 2.43 -11.88 -0.57
N ARG A 250 2.66 -12.68 -1.60
CA ARG A 250 1.63 -13.32 -2.44
C ARG A 250 2.07 -14.75 -2.72
N MET A 251 1.16 -15.71 -2.57
CA MET A 251 1.44 -17.10 -2.90
C MET A 251 0.45 -17.61 -3.93
N HIS A 252 0.99 -18.26 -4.96
CA HIS A 252 0.20 -18.95 -5.98
C HIS A 252 0.90 -20.28 -6.27
N ASP A 253 0.14 -21.37 -6.27
CA ASP A 253 0.63 -22.73 -6.52
C ASP A 253 1.90 -23.11 -5.73
N GLY A 254 1.90 -22.84 -4.42
CA GLY A 254 3.02 -23.16 -3.53
C GLY A 254 4.27 -22.28 -3.70
N THR A 255 4.25 -21.30 -4.62
CA THR A 255 5.34 -20.34 -4.82
C THR A 255 4.98 -18.99 -4.21
N ALA A 256 5.70 -18.58 -3.17
CA ALA A 256 5.52 -17.29 -2.49
C ALA A 256 6.48 -16.23 -3.04
N ARG A 257 5.97 -15.04 -3.38
CA ARG A 257 6.76 -13.84 -3.69
C ARG A 257 6.67 -12.90 -2.50
N VAL A 258 7.81 -12.53 -1.93
CA VAL A 258 7.90 -11.64 -0.76
C VAL A 258 8.61 -10.37 -1.17
N VAL A 259 7.93 -9.25 -0.97
CA VAL A 259 8.47 -7.92 -1.26
C VAL A 259 9.08 -7.35 0.02
N MET A 260 10.37 -7.03 -0.06
CA MET A 260 11.20 -6.50 1.01
C MET A 260 11.69 -5.12 0.64
N VAL A 261 11.84 -4.23 1.62
CA VAL A 261 12.54 -2.95 1.45
C VAL A 261 13.63 -2.83 2.49
N THR A 262 14.85 -2.57 2.04
CA THR A 262 16.03 -2.52 2.89
C THR A 262 16.76 -1.21 2.66
N ALA A 263 16.77 -0.35 3.68
CA ALA A 263 17.69 0.78 3.72
C ALA A 263 19.14 0.28 3.86
N PRO A 264 20.16 1.05 3.41
CA PRO A 264 21.57 0.65 3.49
C PRO A 264 21.97 0.09 4.86
N PRO A 265 22.23 -1.22 4.99
CA PRO A 265 22.29 -1.87 6.29
C PRO A 265 23.65 -1.71 6.99
N GLY A 266 24.72 -1.42 6.25
CA GLY A 266 26.10 -1.46 6.75
C GLY A 266 26.79 -0.11 6.96
N LEU A 267 26.08 1.02 6.77
CA LEU A 267 26.65 2.35 6.97
C LEU A 267 26.56 2.77 8.44
N THR A 268 27.72 3.13 9.02
CA THR A 268 27.80 3.70 10.38
C THR A 268 28.45 5.07 10.30
N PHE A 269 27.66 6.12 10.52
CA PHE A 269 28.11 7.51 10.48
C PHE A 269 28.60 8.01 11.83
N VAL A 270 29.38 9.08 11.78
CA VAL A 270 29.78 9.86 12.93
C VAL A 270 28.94 11.13 13.05
N GLN A 271 28.73 11.59 14.28
CA GLN A 271 28.03 12.84 14.60
C GLN A 271 28.94 13.78 15.38
N PRO A 272 28.79 15.12 15.22
CA PRO A 272 29.56 16.08 15.98
C PRO A 272 29.21 15.98 17.47
N ARG A 273 30.22 16.14 18.33
CA ARG A 273 30.04 16.07 19.79
C ARG A 273 29.29 17.28 20.36
N ASP A 274 29.41 18.41 19.69
CA ASP A 274 28.91 19.71 20.10
C ASP A 274 28.50 20.51 18.86
N GLY A 275 27.80 21.63 19.08
CA GLY A 275 27.36 22.51 18.00
C GLY A 275 28.43 23.46 17.46
N SER A 276 29.73 23.12 17.58
CA SER A 276 30.78 23.96 16.97
C SER A 276 30.94 23.64 15.49
N LEU A 277 31.15 24.68 14.68
CA LEU A 277 31.35 24.53 13.23
C LEU A 277 32.53 23.62 12.87
N VAL A 278 33.56 23.58 13.72
CA VAL A 278 34.73 22.70 13.54
C VAL A 278 34.36 21.23 13.76
N ALA A 279 33.48 20.95 14.74
CA ALA A 279 32.99 19.59 14.99
C ALA A 279 32.09 19.13 13.84
N GLU A 280 31.23 20.01 13.32
CA GLU A 280 30.40 19.73 12.14
C GLU A 280 31.25 19.44 10.91
N GLU A 281 32.18 20.32 10.54
CA GLU A 281 33.08 20.13 9.39
C GLU A 281 33.88 18.81 9.49
N SER A 282 34.36 18.49 10.68
CA SER A 282 35.10 17.24 10.92
C SER A 282 34.23 15.99 10.78
N ALA A 283 32.98 16.05 11.27
CA ALA A 283 32.02 14.95 11.17
C ALA A 283 31.59 14.74 9.72
N GLU A 284 31.31 15.81 8.97
CA GLU A 284 30.96 15.72 7.55
C GLU A 284 32.10 15.11 6.74
N ALA A 285 33.34 15.59 6.92
CA ALA A 285 34.50 15.03 6.23
C ALA A 285 34.78 13.55 6.58
N ALA A 286 34.37 13.09 7.76
CA ALA A 286 34.43 11.68 8.11
C ALA A 286 33.29 10.87 7.47
N ASN A 287 32.06 11.39 7.47
CA ASN A 287 30.91 10.74 6.84
C ASN A 287 31.07 10.60 5.32
N ARG A 288 31.62 11.61 4.65
CA ARG A 288 31.97 11.53 3.21
C ARG A 288 32.98 10.42 2.93
N ARG A 289 34.02 10.29 3.75
CA ARG A 289 35.01 9.19 3.63
C ARG A 289 34.40 7.82 3.85
N ILE A 290 33.46 7.68 4.80
CA ILE A 290 32.73 6.42 5.03
C ILE A 290 32.00 5.98 3.77
N ILE A 291 31.39 6.92 3.03
CA ILE A 291 30.72 6.61 1.75
C ILE A 291 31.75 6.26 0.67
N GLU A 292 32.79 7.07 0.50
CA GLU A 292 33.83 6.85 -0.53
C GLU A 292 34.57 5.51 -0.36
N GLU A 293 34.78 5.07 0.89
CA GLU A 293 35.48 3.81 1.22
C GLU A 293 34.53 2.60 1.32
N SER A 294 33.22 2.79 1.14
CA SER A 294 32.22 1.72 1.27
C SER A 294 32.30 0.68 0.14
N THR A 295 31.84 -0.54 0.43
CA THR A 295 31.61 -1.62 -0.54
C THR A 295 30.11 -1.91 -0.66
N LEU A 296 29.70 -2.70 -1.65
CA LEU A 296 28.29 -3.10 -1.82
C LEU A 296 27.69 -3.78 -0.59
N ASP A 297 28.50 -4.43 0.25
CA ASP A 297 28.04 -5.01 1.52
C ASP A 297 27.44 -3.96 2.47
N ALA A 298 27.80 -2.67 2.31
CA ALA A 298 27.22 -1.60 3.11
C ALA A 298 25.84 -1.13 2.61
N TRP A 299 25.50 -1.43 1.36
CA TRP A 299 24.35 -0.88 0.63
C TRP A 299 23.25 -1.90 0.37
N LEU A 300 23.62 -3.15 0.03
CA LEU A 300 22.69 -4.19 -0.38
C LEU A 300 22.21 -5.04 0.79
N PRO A 301 20.98 -5.58 0.73
CA PRO A 301 20.42 -6.44 1.76
C PRO A 301 21.17 -7.77 1.87
N HIS A 302 21.33 -8.28 3.09
CA HIS A 302 21.83 -9.63 3.36
C HIS A 302 20.75 -10.58 3.87
N LEU A 303 21.01 -11.87 3.67
CA LEU A 303 20.28 -12.96 4.28
C LEU A 303 21.21 -13.86 5.12
N GLN A 304 20.62 -14.52 6.11
CA GLN A 304 21.26 -15.57 6.90
C GLN A 304 20.31 -16.74 7.02
N LEU A 305 20.70 -17.90 6.51
CA LEU A 305 19.95 -19.12 6.77
C LEU A 305 19.96 -19.49 8.26
N LEU A 306 18.83 -19.96 8.76
CA LEU A 306 18.66 -20.47 10.10
C LEU A 306 18.81 -21.99 10.06
N THR A 307 19.72 -22.50 10.87
CA THR A 307 19.97 -23.93 11.06
C THR A 307 19.67 -24.32 12.50
N ALA A 308 19.54 -25.63 12.75
CA ALA A 308 19.30 -26.14 14.11
C ALA A 308 20.39 -25.74 15.13
N THR A 309 21.60 -25.40 14.67
CA THR A 309 22.75 -25.02 15.53
C THR A 309 22.98 -23.50 15.60
N GLY A 310 22.20 -22.68 14.90
CA GLY A 310 22.35 -21.22 14.86
C GLY A 310 22.19 -20.63 13.46
N SER A 311 22.66 -19.41 13.27
CA SER A 311 22.61 -18.73 11.97
C SER A 311 23.84 -19.07 11.12
N GLY A 312 23.61 -19.27 9.82
CA GLY A 312 24.66 -19.44 8.82
C GLY A 312 25.45 -18.15 8.59
N VAL A 313 26.38 -18.21 7.63
CA VAL A 313 27.13 -17.02 7.20
C VAL A 313 26.19 -16.06 6.47
N SER A 314 26.40 -14.76 6.66
CA SER A 314 25.68 -13.72 5.90
C SER A 314 26.10 -13.77 4.43
N GLU A 315 25.12 -13.70 3.53
CA GLU A 315 25.31 -13.56 2.09
C GLU A 315 24.35 -12.52 1.55
N LEU A 316 24.61 -11.97 0.35
CA LEU A 316 23.69 -11.02 -0.28
C LEU A 316 22.33 -11.68 -0.53
N ALA A 317 21.25 -10.98 -0.17
CA ALA A 317 19.89 -11.43 -0.45
C ALA A 317 19.53 -11.26 -1.93
N VAL A 318 20.13 -10.26 -2.59
CA VAL A 318 19.99 -10.00 -4.02
C VAL A 318 21.39 -9.86 -4.62
N PRO A 319 21.76 -10.65 -5.64
CA PRO A 319 23.00 -10.44 -6.38
C PRO A 319 23.01 -9.05 -7.03
N CYS A 320 24.18 -8.39 -7.08
CA CYS A 320 24.26 -7.03 -7.62
C CYS A 320 23.89 -6.94 -9.11
N GLU A 321 24.07 -8.03 -9.85
CA GLU A 321 23.69 -8.16 -11.25
C GLU A 321 22.17 -8.18 -11.46
N GLU A 322 21.40 -8.53 -10.42
CA GLU A 322 19.94 -8.59 -10.43
C GLU A 322 19.31 -7.29 -9.89
N VAL A 323 20.12 -6.26 -9.60
CA VAL A 323 19.64 -4.95 -9.15
C VAL A 323 19.51 -4.02 -10.37
N ALA A 324 18.38 -3.32 -10.45
CA ALA A 324 18.12 -2.27 -11.43
C ALA A 324 17.79 -0.94 -10.74
N ARG A 325 17.66 0.15 -11.51
CA ARG A 325 17.21 1.46 -11.02
C ARG A 325 16.12 2.07 -11.90
N PRO A 326 15.20 2.86 -11.32
CA PRO A 326 14.35 3.74 -12.10
C PRO A 326 15.18 4.83 -12.83
N PRO A 327 14.63 5.47 -13.87
CA PRO A 327 15.33 6.51 -14.61
C PRO A 327 15.58 7.78 -13.78
N GLU A 328 14.78 8.00 -12.75
CA GLU A 328 14.95 9.08 -11.77
C GLU A 328 15.37 8.50 -10.44
N PHE A 329 16.18 9.26 -9.70
CA PHE A 329 16.61 8.86 -8.38
C PHE A 329 15.41 8.63 -7.45
N SER A 330 15.33 7.43 -6.89
CA SER A 330 14.23 6.98 -6.02
C SER A 330 14.73 6.54 -4.64
N GLY A 331 15.80 7.18 -4.16
CA GLY A 331 16.41 6.91 -2.86
C GLY A 331 17.57 5.93 -2.92
N LEU A 332 18.04 5.55 -1.73
CA LEU A 332 19.18 4.66 -1.52
C LEU A 332 18.78 3.27 -1.01
N SER A 333 17.48 3.04 -0.80
CA SER A 333 16.96 1.75 -0.35
C SER A 333 16.88 0.76 -1.52
N THR A 334 17.02 -0.52 -1.22
CA THR A 334 16.78 -1.61 -2.16
C THR A 334 15.43 -2.24 -1.86
N MET A 335 14.50 -2.16 -2.81
CA MET A 335 13.32 -3.01 -2.85
C MET A 335 13.71 -4.34 -3.51
N ALA A 336 13.33 -5.47 -2.91
CA ALA A 336 13.61 -6.79 -3.44
C ALA A 336 12.32 -7.60 -3.55
N VAL A 337 12.14 -8.31 -4.66
CA VAL A 337 11.16 -9.37 -4.80
C VAL A 337 11.89 -10.71 -4.69
N LEU A 338 11.62 -11.44 -3.61
CA LEU A 338 12.22 -12.73 -3.32
C LEU A 338 11.19 -13.84 -3.58
N THR A 339 11.54 -14.82 -4.40
CA THR A 339 10.65 -15.94 -4.75
C THR A 339 11.04 -17.18 -3.95
N PHE A 340 10.08 -17.86 -3.34
CA PHE A 340 10.28 -19.04 -2.51
C PHE A 340 9.37 -20.18 -2.96
N ASP A 341 9.92 -21.38 -3.00
CA ASP A 341 9.14 -22.62 -3.06
C ASP A 341 8.80 -23.07 -1.63
N VAL A 342 7.53 -22.93 -1.23
CA VAL A 342 7.05 -23.30 0.12
C VAL A 342 7.09 -24.82 0.33
N SER A 343 7.15 -25.61 -0.76
CA SER A 343 7.31 -27.06 -0.72
C SER A 343 8.76 -27.53 -0.53
N GLY A 344 9.72 -26.60 -0.46
CA GLY A 344 11.14 -26.91 -0.64
C GLY A 344 12.10 -26.35 0.42
N ASP A 345 13.28 -25.98 -0.05
CA ASP A 345 14.36 -25.33 0.69
C ASP A 345 13.90 -23.93 1.12
N PRO A 346 14.18 -23.48 2.36
CA PRO A 346 13.88 -22.11 2.74
C PRO A 346 14.52 -21.07 1.81
N ARG A 347 15.63 -21.34 1.11
CA ARG A 347 16.31 -20.39 0.21
C ARG A 347 15.40 -19.85 -0.91
N PRO A 348 15.54 -18.56 -1.30
CA PRO A 348 14.83 -18.06 -2.46
C PRO A 348 15.33 -18.74 -3.74
N THR A 349 14.41 -19.07 -4.64
CA THR A 349 14.69 -19.61 -5.98
C THR A 349 15.10 -18.53 -6.97
N SER A 350 14.62 -17.30 -6.77
CA SER A 350 15.02 -16.11 -7.51
C SER A 350 14.93 -14.86 -6.64
N ALA A 351 15.69 -13.83 -7.01
CA ALA A 351 15.71 -12.54 -6.34
C ALA A 351 15.92 -11.44 -7.38
N THR A 352 15.02 -10.45 -7.41
CA THR A 352 15.16 -9.25 -8.26
C THR A 352 15.19 -8.01 -7.37
N GLY A 353 16.12 -7.10 -7.61
CA GLY A 353 16.29 -5.87 -6.83
C GLY A 353 16.02 -4.61 -7.64
N LEU A 354 15.49 -3.59 -6.97
CA LEU A 354 15.29 -2.25 -7.50
C LEU A 354 15.76 -1.21 -6.49
N VAL A 355 16.59 -0.26 -6.90
CA VAL A 355 16.97 0.88 -6.06
C VAL A 355 15.81 1.88 -5.99
N ALA A 356 14.85 1.56 -5.13
CA ALA A 356 13.65 2.33 -4.86
C ALA A 356 13.06 1.91 -3.51
N THR A 357 12.18 2.73 -2.96
CA THR A 357 11.28 2.35 -1.87
C THR A 357 9.94 1.92 -2.48
N GLY A 358 9.72 0.61 -2.51
CA GLY A 358 8.41 0.03 -2.85
C GLY A 358 7.46 0.11 -1.66
N SER A 359 6.25 0.56 -1.90
CA SER A 359 5.19 0.60 -0.88
C SER A 359 4.10 -0.39 -1.26
N THR A 360 3.36 -0.09 -2.32
CA THR A 360 2.18 -0.89 -2.70
C THR A 360 2.50 -2.04 -3.65
N VAL A 361 1.97 -3.23 -3.34
CA VAL A 361 2.13 -4.45 -4.15
C VAL A 361 0.78 -4.86 -4.76
N TYR A 362 0.79 -5.57 -5.87
CA TYR A 362 -0.34 -6.28 -6.45
C TYR A 362 0.17 -7.57 -7.05
N ALA A 363 -0.58 -8.67 -6.97
CA ALA A 363 -0.33 -9.81 -7.83
C ALA A 363 -1.63 -10.46 -8.32
N SER A 364 -1.66 -10.79 -9.60
CA SER A 364 -2.54 -11.81 -10.18
C SER A 364 -1.81 -13.16 -10.17
N THR A 365 -2.36 -14.18 -10.83
CA THR A 365 -1.72 -15.50 -10.95
C THR A 365 -0.44 -15.48 -11.79
N ASP A 366 -0.30 -14.53 -12.72
CA ASP A 366 0.79 -14.45 -13.69
C ASP A 366 1.50 -13.07 -13.75
N ARG A 367 1.02 -12.08 -12.99
CA ARG A 367 1.61 -10.74 -12.91
C ARG A 367 1.80 -10.28 -11.48
N LEU A 368 2.92 -9.63 -11.20
CA LEU A 368 3.15 -8.85 -9.99
C LEU A 368 3.40 -7.40 -10.40
N VAL A 369 2.74 -6.45 -9.75
CA VAL A 369 3.00 -5.01 -9.91
C VAL A 369 3.48 -4.45 -8.58
N VAL A 370 4.61 -3.76 -8.60
CA VAL A 370 5.08 -3.00 -7.43
C VAL A 370 5.10 -1.53 -7.78
N ALA A 371 4.44 -0.73 -6.95
CA ALA A 371 4.43 0.71 -7.06
C ALA A 371 5.51 1.34 -6.17
N THR A 372 6.19 2.34 -6.72
CA THR A 372 7.20 3.15 -6.01
C THR A 372 6.85 4.62 -6.17
N SER A 373 7.17 5.43 -5.17
CA SER A 373 7.07 6.88 -5.29
C SER A 373 8.39 7.53 -4.90
N ALA A 374 8.77 8.60 -5.60
CA ALA A 374 9.96 9.38 -5.25
C ALA A 374 9.82 10.06 -3.86
N TRP A 375 8.59 10.16 -3.34
CA TRP A 375 8.30 10.69 -2.01
C TRP A 375 8.64 9.69 -0.89
N ASP A 376 8.39 8.39 -1.12
CA ASP A 376 8.75 7.31 -0.18
C ASP A 376 10.27 7.15 0.00
N ALA A 377 11.08 7.77 -0.87
CA ALA A 377 12.54 7.71 -0.85
C ALA A 377 13.17 8.53 0.30
N TRP A 378 12.38 9.39 0.95
CA TRP A 378 12.84 10.26 2.02
C TRP A 378 12.43 9.70 3.38
N PRO A 379 13.35 9.52 4.35
CA PRO A 379 13.00 9.08 5.68
C PRO A 379 12.21 10.20 6.39
N THR A 380 10.91 10.25 6.18
CA THR A 380 9.99 11.18 6.85
C THR A 380 9.66 10.70 8.26
N GLY A 381 10.69 10.48 9.10
CA GLY A 381 10.52 10.25 10.54
C GLY A 381 9.89 11.45 11.30
N PHE A 382 9.56 12.53 10.59
CA PHE A 382 8.92 13.73 11.14
C PHE A 382 7.47 13.96 10.66
N ALA A 383 7.02 13.31 9.58
CA ALA A 383 5.70 13.63 8.99
C ALA A 383 4.54 12.81 9.60
N ASP A 384 4.79 11.56 9.99
CA ASP A 384 3.72 10.69 10.52
C ASP A 384 3.23 11.09 11.92
N ASN A 385 4.03 11.84 12.69
CA ASN A 385 3.68 12.22 14.07
C ASN A 385 2.96 13.58 14.20
N LEU A 386 2.76 14.31 13.09
CA LEU A 386 2.05 15.59 13.12
C LEU A 386 0.84 15.50 12.20
N GLY A 387 -0.26 15.00 12.77
CA GLY A 387 -1.59 15.06 12.16
C GLY A 387 -1.80 16.43 11.50
N GLY A 388 -1.95 16.40 10.18
CA GLY A 388 -2.36 17.50 9.31
C GLY A 388 -1.92 18.91 9.72
N SER A 389 -0.73 19.34 9.32
CA SER A 389 -0.53 20.76 8.99
C SER A 389 0.69 21.00 8.10
N ASP A 390 0.53 21.97 7.20
CA ASP A 390 1.53 22.56 6.30
C ASP A 390 2.86 22.90 7.02
N VAL A 391 3.76 21.92 7.17
CA VAL A 391 5.16 22.20 7.50
C VAL A 391 5.95 22.25 6.20
N GLY A 392 5.94 23.42 5.57
CA GLY A 392 6.74 23.69 4.38
C GLY A 392 8.23 23.61 4.69
N TRP A 393 8.91 22.61 4.13
CA TRP A 393 10.37 22.53 4.13
C TRP A 393 10.98 23.68 3.32
N PRO A 394 11.90 24.48 3.87
CA PRO A 394 12.63 25.47 3.12
C PRO A 394 13.73 24.77 2.30
N GLY A 395 13.35 24.26 1.12
CA GLY A 395 14.27 23.63 0.16
C GLY A 395 13.61 23.03 -1.08
N GLY A 396 12.35 22.57 -1.00
CA GLY A 396 11.60 21.99 -2.12
C GLY A 396 10.87 23.03 -2.98
N GLY A 397 11.59 24.01 -3.50
CA GLY A 397 11.06 24.98 -4.46
C GLY A 397 11.05 24.42 -5.88
N GLY A 398 10.31 23.34 -6.14
CA GLY A 398 10.14 22.77 -7.48
C GLY A 398 8.74 22.17 -7.60
N GLY A 399 7.93 22.69 -8.51
CA GLY A 399 6.55 22.23 -8.76
C GLY A 399 6.49 20.89 -9.50
N GLU A 400 7.22 19.89 -9.00
CA GLU A 400 7.16 18.54 -9.53
C GLU A 400 5.87 17.87 -9.06
N GLN A 401 5.04 17.46 -10.01
CA GLN A 401 3.77 16.81 -9.69
C GLN A 401 4.08 15.44 -9.08
N VAL A 402 3.49 15.15 -7.92
CA VAL A 402 3.56 13.82 -7.29
C VAL A 402 3.16 12.77 -8.33
N SER A 403 3.96 11.72 -8.45
CA SER A 403 3.71 10.62 -9.39
C SER A 403 4.10 9.28 -8.77
N THR A 404 3.40 8.23 -9.18
CA THR A 404 3.70 6.85 -8.85
C THR A 404 4.33 6.16 -10.05
N SER A 405 5.48 5.52 -9.84
CA SER A 405 6.07 4.61 -10.82
C SER A 405 5.57 3.18 -10.55
N LEU A 406 5.39 2.41 -11.61
CA LEU A 406 4.88 1.03 -11.56
C LEU A 406 5.88 0.12 -12.23
N HIS A 407 6.11 -1.04 -11.63
CA HIS A 407 7.06 -2.05 -12.08
C HIS A 407 6.35 -3.40 -12.19
N THR A 408 6.23 -3.96 -13.40
CA THR A 408 5.60 -5.27 -13.63
C THR A 408 6.63 -6.39 -13.67
N PHE A 409 6.24 -7.56 -13.15
CA PHE A 409 7.02 -8.79 -13.16
C PHE A 409 6.15 -9.95 -13.65
N ASP A 410 6.75 -10.88 -14.40
CA ASP A 410 6.15 -12.11 -14.86
C ASP A 410 6.22 -13.17 -13.76
N LEU A 411 5.06 -13.76 -13.44
CA LEU A 411 4.96 -14.88 -12.50
C LEU A 411 4.67 -16.21 -13.22
N GLY A 412 4.52 -16.20 -14.54
CA GLY A 412 4.11 -17.37 -15.33
C GLY A 412 5.14 -18.51 -15.37
N GLN A 413 6.39 -18.27 -14.97
CA GLN A 413 7.40 -19.31 -14.80
C GLN A 413 7.44 -19.79 -13.34
N GLU A 414 7.31 -21.11 -13.16
CA GLU A 414 7.40 -21.75 -11.85
C GLU A 414 8.76 -21.46 -11.19
N GLY A 415 8.74 -20.93 -9.96
CA GLY A 415 9.95 -20.54 -9.21
C GLY A 415 10.70 -19.32 -9.74
N GLY A 416 10.23 -18.69 -10.83
CA GLY A 416 10.78 -17.47 -11.42
C GLY A 416 9.95 -16.24 -11.10
N THR A 417 10.61 -15.07 -11.12
CA THR A 417 9.95 -13.76 -11.10
C THR A 417 10.81 -12.83 -11.94
N ASP A 418 10.41 -12.64 -13.20
CA ASP A 418 11.20 -11.90 -14.18
C ASP A 418 10.63 -10.50 -14.36
N TYR A 419 11.49 -9.48 -14.32
CA TYR A 419 11.04 -8.12 -14.54
C TYR A 419 10.63 -7.85 -16.00
N LEU A 420 9.45 -7.27 -16.21
CA LEU A 420 8.83 -7.04 -17.53
C LEU A 420 8.93 -5.58 -17.99
N ALA A 421 8.15 -4.69 -17.37
CA ALA A 421 7.96 -3.33 -17.84
C ALA A 421 7.81 -2.32 -16.70
N SER A 422 7.99 -1.04 -17.01
CA SER A 422 7.72 0.06 -16.09
C SER A 422 7.08 1.25 -16.76
N GLY A 423 6.34 2.02 -15.97
CA GLY A 423 5.80 3.30 -16.39
C GLY A 423 5.42 4.13 -15.18
N ARG A 424 4.79 5.28 -15.45
CA ARG A 424 4.48 6.26 -14.43
C ARG A 424 3.10 6.84 -14.62
N VAL A 425 2.40 7.04 -13.52
CA VAL A 425 1.11 7.74 -13.47
C VAL A 425 1.21 8.95 -12.54
N PRO A 426 0.63 10.11 -12.91
CA PRO A 426 0.49 11.24 -11.99
C PRO A 426 -0.40 10.89 -10.79
N GLY A 427 -0.12 11.50 -9.64
CA GLY A 427 -0.84 11.27 -8.40
C GLY A 427 -0.22 10.15 -7.55
N ARG A 428 -0.91 9.84 -6.46
CA ARG A 428 -0.57 8.79 -5.50
C ARG A 428 -1.68 7.74 -5.44
N LEU A 429 -1.30 6.48 -5.21
CA LEU A 429 -2.26 5.40 -5.00
C LEU A 429 -2.94 5.55 -3.64
N LEU A 430 -4.19 5.05 -3.54
CA LEU A 430 -4.82 4.83 -2.23
C LEU A 430 -4.05 3.73 -1.50
N ASN A 431 -4.04 2.58 -2.16
CA ASN A 431 -3.45 1.32 -1.78
C ASN A 431 -3.61 0.41 -3.01
N GLN A 432 -3.13 -0.81 -2.95
CA GLN A 432 -3.92 -1.98 -3.28
C GLN A 432 -4.97 -1.87 -4.33
N PHE A 433 -6.19 -1.62 -3.92
CA PHE A 433 -7.35 -1.85 -4.72
C PHE A 433 -7.40 -0.83 -5.85
N ALA A 434 -6.52 0.18 -5.80
CA ALA A 434 -6.26 1.11 -6.87
C ALA A 434 -5.46 0.51 -8.03
N LEU A 435 -4.72 -0.58 -7.83
CA LEU A 435 -4.05 -1.35 -8.88
C LEU A 435 -4.85 -2.60 -9.23
N ASP A 436 -4.71 -3.05 -10.46
CA ASP A 436 -5.33 -4.24 -11.02
C ASP A 436 -4.71 -4.54 -12.40
N GLU A 437 -4.78 -5.78 -12.88
CA GLU A 437 -4.40 -6.18 -14.23
C GLU A 437 -5.48 -7.05 -14.87
N SER A 438 -6.04 -6.61 -16.00
CA SER A 438 -7.05 -7.36 -16.76
C SER A 438 -6.64 -7.51 -18.21
N GLU A 439 -6.58 -8.75 -18.71
CA GLU A 439 -6.28 -9.05 -20.12
C GLU A 439 -5.01 -8.33 -20.65
N GLY A 440 -3.99 -8.16 -19.81
CA GLY A 440 -2.74 -7.45 -20.10
C GLY A 440 -2.79 -5.93 -19.96
N VAL A 441 -3.89 -5.38 -19.44
CA VAL A 441 -4.07 -3.96 -19.15
C VAL A 441 -3.94 -3.71 -17.65
N ILE A 442 -2.92 -2.95 -17.25
CA ILE A 442 -2.77 -2.48 -15.86
C ILE A 442 -3.71 -1.29 -15.66
N ARG A 443 -4.64 -1.41 -14.70
CA ARG A 443 -5.63 -0.38 -14.36
C ARG A 443 -5.24 0.28 -13.04
N VAL A 444 -5.16 1.61 -13.03
CA VAL A 444 -4.53 2.36 -11.94
C VAL A 444 -5.36 3.56 -11.52
N ALA A 445 -5.87 3.55 -10.31
CA ALA A 445 -6.57 4.68 -9.72
C ALA A 445 -5.60 5.53 -8.87
N THR A 446 -5.60 6.84 -9.07
CA THR A 446 -4.68 7.76 -8.38
C THR A 446 -5.41 9.00 -7.91
N THR A 447 -4.88 9.66 -6.88
CA THR A 447 -5.31 10.99 -6.45
C THR A 447 -4.18 11.98 -6.61
N MET A 448 -4.45 13.11 -7.28
CA MET A 448 -3.61 14.30 -7.23
C MET A 448 -4.06 15.19 -6.09
N GLU A 449 -3.12 15.66 -5.28
CA GLU A 449 -3.42 16.61 -4.21
C GLU A 449 -3.78 18.00 -4.74
N ALA A 450 -4.53 18.73 -3.91
CA ALA A 450 -4.80 20.14 -4.16
C ALA A 450 -3.50 20.94 -4.11
N THR A 451 -3.35 21.85 -5.07
CA THR A 451 -2.31 22.89 -5.03
C THR A 451 -2.96 24.25 -4.78
N GLN A 452 -2.16 25.31 -4.62
CA GLN A 452 -2.69 26.67 -4.55
C GLN A 452 -3.51 27.08 -5.78
N LYS A 453 -3.37 26.38 -6.92
CA LYS A 453 -4.00 26.74 -8.20
C LYS A 453 -5.02 25.71 -8.70
N THR A 454 -4.97 24.47 -8.22
CA THR A 454 -5.78 23.35 -8.70
C THR A 454 -6.39 22.61 -7.52
N PRO A 455 -7.68 22.26 -7.54
CA PRO A 455 -8.25 21.37 -6.52
C PRO A 455 -7.61 19.97 -6.60
N SER A 456 -7.80 19.15 -5.57
CA SER A 456 -7.51 17.72 -5.69
C SER A 456 -8.45 17.08 -6.71
N SER A 457 -7.98 16.02 -7.34
CA SER A 457 -8.76 15.25 -8.32
C SER A 457 -8.20 13.85 -8.39
N SER A 458 -9.10 12.88 -8.57
CA SER A 458 -8.74 11.50 -8.79
C SER A 458 -8.94 11.08 -10.24
N SER A 459 -8.17 10.08 -10.66
CA SER A 459 -8.14 9.59 -12.03
C SER A 459 -8.05 8.07 -12.03
N LEU A 460 -8.61 7.45 -13.08
CA LEU A 460 -8.39 6.05 -13.41
C LEU A 460 -7.63 5.98 -14.74
N VAL A 461 -6.45 5.37 -14.72
CA VAL A 461 -5.51 5.33 -15.83
C VAL A 461 -5.33 3.88 -16.31
N MET A 462 -5.42 3.66 -17.61
CA MET A 462 -5.18 2.36 -18.25
C MET A 462 -3.80 2.36 -18.88
N LEU A 463 -3.02 1.32 -18.61
CA LEU A 463 -1.67 1.14 -19.14
C LEU A 463 -1.56 -0.22 -19.82
N ALA A 464 -0.91 -0.26 -20.98
CA ALA A 464 -0.56 -1.49 -21.67
C ALA A 464 0.95 -1.65 -21.81
N GLU A 465 1.43 -2.88 -21.71
CA GLU A 465 2.83 -3.20 -21.95
C GLU A 465 3.19 -3.05 -23.43
N GLN A 466 4.20 -2.23 -23.73
CA GLN A 466 4.79 -2.07 -25.05
C GLN A 466 6.31 -2.27 -24.93
N GLY A 467 6.77 -3.51 -25.12
CA GLY A 467 8.17 -3.85 -24.89
C GLY A 467 8.49 -3.84 -23.39
N ARG A 468 9.37 -2.92 -22.95
CA ARG A 468 9.75 -2.75 -21.53
C ARG A 468 9.11 -1.53 -20.87
N GLU A 469 8.08 -0.97 -21.50
CA GLU A 469 7.40 0.25 -21.06
C GLU A 469 5.91 -0.01 -20.83
N LEU A 470 5.37 0.55 -19.76
CA LEU A 470 3.93 0.67 -19.53
C LEU A 470 3.47 1.99 -20.14
N VAL A 471 2.68 1.90 -21.20
CA VAL A 471 2.22 3.04 -21.98
C VAL A 471 0.74 3.28 -21.70
N GLN A 472 0.39 4.52 -21.36
CA GLN A 472 -1.00 4.91 -21.16
C GLN A 472 -1.81 4.74 -22.44
N THR A 473 -2.88 3.95 -22.37
CA THR A 473 -3.83 3.73 -23.46
C THR A 473 -5.08 4.59 -23.31
N GLY A 474 -5.57 4.76 -22.09
CA GLY A 474 -6.80 5.48 -21.77
C GLY A 474 -6.77 6.07 -20.37
N ARG A 475 -7.67 7.02 -20.09
CA ARG A 475 -7.74 7.72 -18.81
C ARG A 475 -9.10 8.37 -18.58
N VAL A 476 -9.61 8.29 -17.36
CA VAL A 476 -10.69 9.11 -16.82
C VAL A 476 -10.10 10.03 -15.76
N ASP A 477 -10.49 11.30 -15.79
CA ASP A 477 -10.07 12.35 -14.85
C ASP A 477 -11.29 12.90 -14.08
N ASP A 478 -11.03 13.85 -13.17
CA ASP A 478 -12.04 14.62 -12.44
C ASP A 478 -13.00 13.76 -11.59
N LEU A 479 -12.59 12.53 -11.21
CA LEU A 479 -13.29 11.73 -10.21
C LEU A 479 -13.14 12.42 -8.86
N GLY A 480 -14.26 12.81 -8.24
CA GLY A 480 -14.25 13.44 -6.92
C GLY A 480 -13.44 14.75 -6.86
N LEU A 481 -13.84 15.77 -7.62
CA LEU A 481 -13.17 17.08 -7.54
C LEU A 481 -13.19 17.62 -6.10
N THR A 482 -12.01 18.01 -5.61
CA THR A 482 -11.75 18.43 -4.23
C THR A 482 -11.81 17.32 -3.17
N GLU A 483 -11.96 16.07 -3.59
CA GLU A 483 -12.00 14.88 -2.76
C GLU A 483 -10.72 14.05 -2.98
N ARG A 484 -10.63 12.91 -2.28
CA ARG A 484 -9.62 11.87 -2.52
C ARG A 484 -10.30 10.51 -2.57
N ILE A 485 -9.66 9.53 -3.21
CA ILE A 485 -10.12 8.13 -3.20
C ILE A 485 -10.10 7.59 -1.76
N TYR A 486 -11.15 6.86 -1.39
CA TYR A 486 -11.28 6.10 -0.13
C TYR A 486 -11.43 4.61 -0.35
N ALA A 487 -12.01 4.18 -1.48
CA ALA A 487 -12.02 2.78 -1.89
C ALA A 487 -12.03 2.67 -3.41
N VAL A 488 -11.51 1.55 -3.90
CA VAL A 488 -11.59 1.16 -5.32
C VAL A 488 -11.95 -0.32 -5.35
N ARG A 489 -12.67 -0.76 -6.37
CA ARG A 489 -12.84 -2.18 -6.67
C ARG A 489 -13.06 -2.36 -8.16
N TYR A 490 -12.22 -3.13 -8.80
CA TYR A 490 -12.46 -3.59 -10.16
C TYR A 490 -13.41 -4.79 -10.09
N LEU A 491 -14.62 -4.64 -10.64
CA LEU A 491 -15.72 -5.60 -10.51
C LEU A 491 -15.70 -6.65 -11.62
N SER A 492 -15.18 -6.27 -12.78
CA SER A 492 -15.01 -7.12 -13.97
C SER A 492 -13.97 -6.48 -14.90
N PRO A 493 -13.57 -7.12 -16.01
CA PRO A 493 -12.75 -6.47 -17.04
C PRO A 493 -13.33 -5.14 -17.55
N ASP A 494 -14.66 -5.01 -17.52
CA ASP A 494 -15.41 -3.89 -18.12
C ASP A 494 -15.91 -2.85 -17.10
N LEU A 495 -15.72 -3.04 -15.80
CA LEU A 495 -16.32 -2.17 -14.78
C LEU A 495 -15.43 -2.00 -13.54
N ALA A 496 -15.22 -0.75 -13.15
CA ALA A 496 -14.58 -0.37 -11.89
C ALA A 496 -15.51 0.49 -11.04
N ALA A 497 -15.46 0.30 -9.73
CA ALA A 497 -16.08 1.15 -8.73
C ALA A 497 -15.00 1.99 -8.04
N VAL A 498 -15.19 3.32 -7.97
CA VAL A 498 -14.28 4.26 -7.30
C VAL A 498 -15.09 5.11 -6.34
N VAL A 499 -14.62 5.20 -5.11
CA VAL A 499 -15.28 5.90 -4.01
C VAL A 499 -14.38 7.05 -3.59
N THR A 500 -14.90 8.27 -3.57
CA THR A 500 -14.14 9.47 -3.17
C THR A 500 -14.85 10.20 -2.05
N PHE A 501 -14.13 10.84 -1.13
CA PHE A 501 -14.78 11.50 0.00
C PHE A 501 -14.12 12.80 0.45
N ARG A 502 -14.97 13.73 0.89
CA ARG A 502 -14.63 14.93 1.67
C ARG A 502 -15.67 15.20 2.76
N GLU A 503 -16.96 15.14 2.40
CA GLU A 503 -18.14 15.35 3.27
C GLU A 503 -19.32 14.46 2.86
N THR A 504 -19.51 14.26 1.54
CA THR A 504 -20.40 13.24 0.93
C THR A 504 -19.56 12.40 -0.04
N ASP A 505 -19.91 11.12 -0.19
CA ASP A 505 -19.18 10.15 -1.00
C ASP A 505 -19.93 9.82 -2.28
N PRO A 506 -19.46 10.29 -3.46
CA PRO A 506 -19.87 9.69 -4.71
C PRO A 506 -19.17 8.34 -4.94
N LEU A 507 -19.97 7.28 -4.97
CA LEU A 507 -19.62 6.03 -5.63
C LEU A 507 -19.72 6.24 -7.14
N TYR A 508 -18.59 6.27 -7.83
CA TYR A 508 -18.50 6.28 -9.29
C TYR A 508 -18.42 4.84 -9.82
N LEU A 509 -19.18 4.57 -10.88
CA LEU A 509 -19.00 3.41 -11.73
C LEU A 509 -18.34 3.85 -13.04
N VAL A 510 -17.21 3.24 -13.37
CA VAL A 510 -16.39 3.55 -14.55
C VAL A 510 -16.45 2.35 -15.49
N ASP A 511 -16.95 2.56 -16.70
CA ASP A 511 -16.89 1.60 -17.80
C ASP A 511 -15.45 1.55 -18.32
N THR A 512 -14.87 0.35 -18.27
CA THR A 512 -13.49 0.06 -18.65
C THR A 512 -13.39 -0.86 -19.87
N SER A 513 -14.51 -1.14 -20.54
CA SER A 513 -14.59 -2.07 -21.68
C SER A 513 -13.77 -1.65 -22.91
N ASP A 514 -13.58 -0.34 -23.11
CA ASP A 514 -12.58 0.20 -24.03
C ASP A 514 -11.41 0.78 -23.23
N PRO A 515 -10.28 0.04 -23.08
CA PRO A 515 -9.13 0.52 -22.32
C PRO A 515 -8.42 1.73 -22.96
N ALA A 516 -8.78 2.11 -24.19
CA ALA A 516 -8.32 3.35 -24.81
C ALA A 516 -9.24 4.56 -24.53
N ALA A 517 -10.47 4.33 -24.10
CA ALA A 517 -11.47 5.36 -23.83
C ALA A 517 -12.40 4.98 -22.66
N PRO A 518 -11.88 4.75 -21.44
CA PRO A 518 -12.72 4.53 -20.28
C PRO A 518 -13.60 5.75 -19.99
N VAL A 519 -14.80 5.54 -19.45
CA VAL A 519 -15.77 6.62 -19.17
C VAL A 519 -16.52 6.40 -17.86
N VAL A 520 -16.91 7.47 -17.18
CA VAL A 520 -17.83 7.38 -16.04
C VAL A 520 -19.21 6.97 -16.56
N ALA A 521 -19.68 5.80 -16.15
CA ALA A 521 -20.99 5.26 -16.51
C ALA A 521 -22.10 5.83 -15.61
N GLY A 522 -21.84 5.96 -14.30
CA GLY A 522 -22.79 6.46 -13.32
C GLY A 522 -22.13 6.95 -12.03
N GLU A 523 -22.90 7.66 -11.22
CA GLU A 523 -22.47 8.26 -9.95
C GLU A 523 -23.63 8.18 -8.95
N LEU A 524 -23.33 7.73 -7.73
CA LEU A 524 -24.28 7.69 -6.61
C LEU A 524 -23.71 8.40 -5.40
N LYS A 525 -24.38 9.48 -4.94
CA LYS A 525 -23.98 10.21 -3.73
C LYS A 525 -24.68 9.68 -2.49
N ILE A 526 -23.91 9.38 -1.46
CA ILE A 526 -24.40 8.98 -0.14
C ILE A 526 -23.69 9.78 0.98
N PRO A 527 -24.34 10.00 2.14
CA PRO A 527 -23.65 10.44 3.34
C PRO A 527 -22.72 9.33 3.85
N GLY A 528 -21.67 9.71 4.59
CA GLY A 528 -20.63 8.76 5.00
C GLY A 528 -19.65 8.43 3.87
N TYR A 529 -18.82 7.41 4.09
CA TYR A 529 -17.95 6.87 3.05
C TYR A 529 -17.80 5.34 3.14
N SER A 530 -17.50 4.69 2.02
CA SER A 530 -17.02 3.31 2.01
C SER A 530 -15.49 3.26 2.03
N ALA A 531 -14.91 2.58 3.01
CA ALA A 531 -13.47 2.34 3.12
C ALA A 531 -13.03 1.05 2.40
N TYR A 532 -13.96 0.09 2.30
CA TYR A 532 -13.75 -1.18 1.62
C TYR A 532 -14.99 -1.58 0.82
N LEU A 533 -14.78 -2.19 -0.34
CA LEU A 533 -15.83 -2.63 -1.25
C LEU A 533 -15.69 -4.14 -1.54
N HIS A 534 -16.77 -4.88 -1.37
CA HIS A 534 -16.82 -6.33 -1.52
C HIS A 534 -18.02 -6.73 -2.41
N PRO A 535 -17.80 -7.36 -3.58
CA PRO A 535 -18.88 -7.96 -4.37
C PRO A 535 -19.58 -9.06 -3.57
N VAL A 536 -20.92 -9.09 -3.55
CA VAL A 536 -21.70 -10.07 -2.76
C VAL A 536 -22.75 -10.84 -3.58
N GLY A 537 -22.62 -10.80 -4.90
CA GLY A 537 -23.49 -11.46 -5.87
C GLY A 537 -23.52 -10.72 -7.20
N GLU A 538 -24.29 -11.23 -8.15
CA GLU A 538 -24.46 -10.58 -9.47
C GLU A 538 -25.05 -9.17 -9.31
N GLY A 539 -24.27 -8.15 -9.69
CA GLY A 539 -24.69 -6.76 -9.66
C GLY A 539 -24.88 -6.17 -8.25
N LEU A 540 -24.43 -6.85 -7.20
CA LEU A 540 -24.51 -6.35 -5.82
C LEU A 540 -23.13 -6.08 -5.24
N LEU A 541 -22.95 -4.89 -4.69
CA LEU A 541 -21.71 -4.43 -4.07
C LEU A 541 -21.97 -4.02 -2.63
N LEU A 542 -21.22 -4.59 -1.68
CA LEU A 542 -21.29 -4.23 -0.28
C LEU A 542 -20.12 -3.30 0.06
N GLY A 543 -20.42 -2.10 0.54
CA GLY A 543 -19.46 -1.17 1.11
C GLY A 543 -19.41 -1.28 2.62
N LEU A 544 -18.21 -1.37 3.18
CA LEU A 544 -17.90 -1.20 4.60
C LEU A 544 -17.22 0.15 4.80
N GLY A 545 -17.69 0.95 5.75
CA GLY A 545 -17.04 2.20 6.12
C GLY A 545 -17.77 2.90 7.25
N GLN A 546 -17.86 4.23 7.20
CA GLN A 546 -18.43 5.05 8.26
C GLN A 546 -19.63 5.85 7.76
N ASP A 547 -20.72 5.83 8.53
CA ASP A 547 -21.80 6.81 8.36
C ASP A 547 -21.28 8.20 8.80
N ALA A 548 -21.83 9.25 8.23
CA ALA A 548 -21.48 10.62 8.60
C ALA A 548 -22.66 11.59 8.49
N THR A 549 -22.62 12.63 9.33
CA THR A 549 -23.53 13.78 9.20
C THR A 549 -23.22 14.58 7.93
N GLU A 550 -24.14 15.46 7.49
CA GLU A 550 -23.92 16.36 6.34
C GLU A 550 -22.64 17.22 6.43
N ASP A 551 -22.15 17.51 7.65
CA ASP A 551 -20.91 18.24 7.90
C ASP A 551 -19.64 17.33 7.91
N GLY A 552 -19.75 16.07 7.46
CA GLY A 552 -18.64 15.12 7.35
C GLY A 552 -18.19 14.46 8.67
N ARG A 553 -18.87 14.72 9.80
CA ARG A 553 -18.56 14.06 11.08
C ARG A 553 -19.05 12.61 11.09
N THR A 554 -18.15 11.66 11.28
CA THR A 554 -18.48 10.23 11.40
C THR A 554 -19.37 9.94 12.60
N THR A 555 -20.29 8.98 12.44
CA THR A 555 -21.29 8.58 13.44
C THR A 555 -21.22 7.08 13.78
N GLY A 556 -20.40 6.31 13.08
CA GLY A 556 -20.13 4.92 13.38
C GLY A 556 -20.11 4.03 12.15
N LEU A 557 -19.68 2.78 12.36
CA LEU A 557 -19.51 1.77 11.33
C LEU A 557 -20.81 1.51 10.56
N GLN A 558 -20.71 1.37 9.25
CA GLN A 558 -21.83 1.11 8.35
C GLN A 558 -21.49 0.02 7.34
N LEU A 559 -22.48 -0.82 7.04
CA LEU A 559 -22.53 -1.64 5.83
C LEU A 559 -23.61 -1.09 4.91
N SER A 560 -23.23 -0.79 3.67
CA SER A 560 -24.09 -0.26 2.61
C SER A 560 -24.16 -1.24 1.45
N LEU A 561 -25.34 -1.69 1.06
CA LEU A 561 -25.55 -2.56 -0.08
C LEU A 561 -26.03 -1.75 -1.28
N PHE A 562 -25.27 -1.82 -2.37
CA PHE A 562 -25.53 -1.15 -3.63
C PHE A 562 -25.96 -2.14 -4.70
N ASP A 563 -26.97 -1.78 -5.48
CA ASP A 563 -27.26 -2.39 -6.77
C ASP A 563 -26.49 -1.60 -7.84
N VAL A 564 -25.58 -2.31 -8.51
CA VAL A 564 -24.69 -1.82 -9.57
C VAL A 564 -24.90 -2.63 -10.86
N SER A 565 -26.03 -3.33 -10.99
CA SER A 565 -26.36 -4.15 -12.16
C SER A 565 -26.59 -3.32 -13.43
N ASP A 566 -27.07 -2.08 -13.29
CA ASP A 566 -27.06 -1.05 -14.34
C ASP A 566 -26.04 0.03 -13.95
N PRO A 567 -24.84 0.05 -14.57
CA PRO A 567 -23.81 1.02 -14.24
C PRO A 567 -24.23 2.48 -14.44
N ALA A 568 -25.27 2.75 -15.23
CA ALA A 568 -25.78 4.10 -15.46
C ALA A 568 -26.77 4.58 -14.38
N ASP A 569 -27.29 3.69 -13.54
CA ASP A 569 -28.24 4.01 -12.47
C ASP A 569 -27.92 3.23 -11.17
N PRO A 570 -26.72 3.40 -10.58
CA PRO A 570 -26.37 2.75 -9.32
C PRO A 570 -27.27 3.23 -8.17
N ALA A 571 -27.70 2.30 -7.32
CA ALA A 571 -28.63 2.61 -6.22
C ALA A 571 -28.22 1.98 -4.89
N LEU A 572 -28.30 2.74 -3.80
CA LEU A 572 -28.22 2.21 -2.44
C LEU A 572 -29.56 1.52 -2.11
N VAL A 573 -29.53 0.19 -1.95
CA VAL A 573 -30.75 -0.62 -1.74
C VAL A 573 -30.99 -0.97 -0.28
N SER A 574 -29.94 -1.03 0.55
CA SER A 574 -30.06 -1.37 1.96
C SER A 574 -28.83 -0.93 2.75
N GLN A 575 -28.97 -0.69 4.05
CA GLN A 575 -27.86 -0.36 4.94
C GLN A 575 -28.12 -0.78 6.39
N VAL A 576 -27.04 -1.05 7.13
CA VAL A 576 -27.06 -1.24 8.59
C VAL A 576 -25.93 -0.44 9.24
N HIS A 577 -26.17 0.02 10.47
CA HIS A 577 -25.28 0.95 11.18
C HIS A 577 -25.07 0.52 12.64
N TRP A 578 -23.86 0.77 13.14
CA TRP A 578 -23.45 0.60 14.53
C TRP A 578 -22.84 1.92 15.05
N GLU A 579 -23.58 2.61 15.92
CA GLU A 579 -23.21 3.93 16.46
C GLU A 579 -21.90 3.90 17.25
N ASP A 580 -20.99 4.84 16.95
CA ASP A 580 -19.67 4.97 17.58
C ASP A 580 -18.73 3.74 17.41
N HIS A 581 -19.08 2.79 16.54
CA HIS A 581 -18.20 1.68 16.18
C HIS A 581 -17.20 2.07 15.10
N HIS A 582 -16.03 1.44 15.13
CA HIS A 582 -15.03 1.45 14.06
C HIS A 582 -14.44 0.05 13.91
N SER A 583 -13.78 -0.20 12.78
CA SER A 583 -13.23 -1.52 12.46
C SER A 583 -11.85 -1.46 11.83
N ALA A 584 -11.00 -2.43 12.18
CA ALA A 584 -9.77 -2.69 11.45
C ALA A 584 -10.02 -3.00 9.96
N ALA A 585 -11.19 -3.56 9.63
CA ALA A 585 -11.58 -3.89 8.26
C ALA A 585 -11.74 -2.66 7.34
N GLU A 586 -11.77 -1.44 7.89
CA GLU A 586 -11.75 -0.20 7.09
C GLU A 586 -10.38 0.05 6.44
N HIS A 587 -9.30 -0.56 6.93
CA HIS A 587 -7.95 -0.40 6.41
C HIS A 587 -7.21 -1.73 6.18
N ASP A 588 -7.76 -2.84 6.66
CA ASP A 588 -7.20 -4.19 6.49
C ASP A 588 -8.31 -5.15 6.08
N HIS A 589 -8.45 -5.34 4.76
CA HIS A 589 -9.53 -6.15 4.17
C HIS A 589 -9.57 -7.58 4.70
N ARG A 590 -8.46 -8.12 5.19
CA ARG A 590 -8.38 -9.46 5.79
C ARG A 590 -9.21 -9.62 7.06
N ALA A 591 -9.52 -8.52 7.75
CA ALA A 591 -10.44 -8.52 8.89
C ALA A 591 -11.91 -8.66 8.48
N PHE A 592 -12.28 -8.30 7.25
CA PHE A 592 -13.64 -8.46 6.75
C PHE A 592 -13.91 -9.90 6.31
N ARG A 593 -15.01 -10.50 6.79
CA ARG A 593 -15.44 -11.83 6.36
C ARG A 593 -16.83 -11.80 5.75
N TYR A 594 -16.94 -12.21 4.50
CA TYR A 594 -18.21 -12.61 3.88
C TYR A 594 -18.25 -14.12 3.69
N TRP A 595 -19.28 -14.77 4.22
CA TRP A 595 -19.55 -16.19 4.08
C TRP A 595 -20.69 -16.37 3.07
N ALA A 596 -20.32 -16.48 1.79
CA ALA A 596 -21.25 -16.58 0.67
C ALA A 596 -22.33 -17.68 0.81
N PRO A 597 -22.04 -18.89 1.35
CA PRO A 597 -23.05 -19.94 1.47
C PRO A 597 -24.32 -19.57 2.24
N THR A 598 -24.21 -18.68 3.24
CA THR A 598 -25.36 -18.19 4.02
C THR A 598 -25.57 -16.68 3.91
N GLY A 599 -24.73 -15.99 3.14
CA GLY A 599 -24.73 -14.54 3.00
C GLY A 599 -24.32 -13.78 4.25
N GLN A 600 -23.70 -14.43 5.25
CA GLN A 600 -23.33 -13.77 6.51
C GLN A 600 -22.06 -12.93 6.37
N VAL A 601 -22.03 -11.81 7.09
CA VAL A 601 -20.90 -10.89 7.16
C VAL A 601 -20.46 -10.80 8.62
N PHE A 602 -19.16 -10.91 8.89
CA PHE A 602 -18.57 -10.76 10.22
C PHE A 602 -17.45 -9.72 10.17
N VAL A 603 -17.51 -8.76 11.08
CA VAL A 603 -16.57 -7.62 11.13
C VAL A 603 -16.09 -7.40 12.56
N PRO A 604 -14.81 -7.71 12.86
CA PRO A 604 -14.17 -7.30 14.09
C PRO A 604 -14.29 -5.78 14.28
N SER A 605 -14.76 -5.33 15.42
CA SER A 605 -15.02 -3.92 15.68
C SER A 605 -14.84 -3.55 17.13
N GLU A 606 -14.70 -2.26 17.37
CA GLU A 606 -14.62 -1.65 18.68
C GLU A 606 -15.48 -0.40 18.73
N ALA A 607 -15.90 -0.02 19.94
CA ALA A 607 -16.64 1.20 20.19
C ALA A 607 -16.20 1.82 21.52
N TRP A 608 -16.00 3.13 21.52
CA TRP A 608 -15.52 3.87 22.68
C TRP A 608 -16.46 5.03 23.01
N HIS A 609 -16.97 5.03 24.23
CA HIS A 609 -17.71 6.15 24.80
C HIS A 609 -17.01 6.68 26.06
N ARG A 610 -17.41 7.86 26.52
CA ARG A 610 -16.80 8.52 27.70
C ARG A 610 -16.73 7.60 28.93
N ASP A 611 -17.74 6.75 29.13
CA ASP A 611 -17.90 5.94 30.34
C ASP A 611 -17.92 4.43 30.07
N SER A 612 -17.78 3.99 28.81
CA SER A 612 -17.86 2.57 28.45
C SER A 612 -17.10 2.26 27.18
N SER A 613 -16.68 1.01 27.03
CA SER A 613 -16.04 0.49 25.81
C SER A 613 -16.58 -0.88 25.46
N TRP A 614 -16.55 -1.19 24.17
CA TRP A 614 -16.97 -2.47 23.61
C TRP A 614 -15.95 -2.91 22.57
N THR A 615 -15.62 -4.20 22.57
CA THR A 615 -14.79 -4.83 21.54
C THR A 615 -15.42 -6.18 21.19
N GLY A 616 -15.37 -6.58 19.92
CA GLY A 616 -16.09 -7.76 19.49
C GLY A 616 -16.18 -7.94 17.99
N VAL A 617 -17.16 -8.73 17.57
CA VAL A 617 -17.52 -8.94 16.17
C VAL A 617 -18.97 -8.50 16.00
N VAL A 618 -19.21 -7.55 15.11
CA VAL A 618 -20.57 -7.26 14.64
C VAL A 618 -20.87 -8.14 13.45
N SER A 619 -22.15 -8.51 13.27
CA SER A 619 -22.55 -9.33 12.13
C SER A 619 -23.74 -8.79 11.38
N ALA A 620 -23.82 -9.15 10.11
CA ALA A 620 -24.97 -8.89 9.25
C ALA A 620 -25.21 -10.08 8.32
N GLN A 621 -26.31 -10.04 7.59
CA GLN A 621 -26.64 -11.02 6.57
C GLN A 621 -27.19 -10.35 5.33
N VAL A 622 -26.59 -10.66 4.18
CA VAL A 622 -27.06 -10.27 2.84
C VAL A 622 -28.09 -11.29 2.38
N GLN A 623 -29.31 -10.81 2.07
CA GLN A 623 -30.41 -11.63 1.55
C GLN A 623 -31.03 -10.93 0.34
N GLY A 624 -30.55 -11.25 -0.86
CA GLY A 624 -30.90 -10.50 -2.08
C GLY A 624 -30.49 -9.02 -1.94
N ALA A 625 -31.39 -8.09 -2.27
CA ALA A 625 -31.14 -6.65 -2.16
C ALA A 625 -31.33 -6.08 -0.73
N GLN A 626 -31.12 -6.87 0.31
CA GLN A 626 -31.21 -6.44 1.71
C GLN A 626 -29.98 -6.86 2.50
N VAL A 627 -29.50 -5.97 3.38
CA VAL A 627 -28.58 -6.30 4.46
C VAL A 627 -29.31 -6.20 5.80
N LEU A 628 -29.30 -7.27 6.59
CA LEU A 628 -29.99 -7.38 7.86
C LEU A 628 -28.97 -7.48 8.99
N ARG A 629 -29.14 -6.70 10.06
CA ARG A 629 -28.25 -6.79 11.24
C ARG A 629 -28.43 -8.15 11.92
N GLY A 630 -27.31 -8.82 12.18
CA GLY A 630 -27.23 -10.08 12.91
C GLY A 630 -26.95 -9.86 14.41
N PRO A 631 -26.71 -10.93 15.16
CA PRO A 631 -26.22 -10.84 16.54
C PRO A 631 -24.82 -10.23 16.59
N ASP A 632 -24.51 -9.51 17.68
CA ASP A 632 -23.15 -9.02 17.93
C ASP A 632 -22.49 -9.91 19.01
N LEU A 633 -21.22 -10.29 18.80
CA LEU A 633 -20.40 -11.01 19.77
C LEU A 633 -19.50 -10.01 20.51
N ARG A 634 -19.70 -9.84 21.82
CA ARG A 634 -18.77 -9.08 22.67
C ARG A 634 -17.63 -10.00 23.14
N VAL A 635 -16.38 -9.57 22.95
CA VAL A 635 -15.20 -10.28 23.44
C VAL A 635 -14.45 -9.55 24.56
N GLY A 636 -14.68 -8.24 24.72
CA GLY A 636 -14.08 -7.40 25.76
C GLY A 636 -14.78 -6.04 25.96
N GLY A 637 -14.14 -5.16 26.75
CA GLY A 637 -14.60 -3.80 27.05
C GLY A 637 -14.80 -3.51 28.55
N SER A 638 -15.44 -2.38 28.88
CA SER A 638 -15.49 -1.82 30.24
C SER A 638 -16.17 -2.68 31.31
N ASP A 639 -16.98 -3.67 30.91
CA ASP A 639 -17.65 -4.60 31.82
C ASP A 639 -16.98 -5.98 31.89
N ASP A 640 -15.86 -6.18 31.17
CA ASP A 640 -15.17 -7.46 31.10
C ASP A 640 -13.99 -7.52 32.09
N THR A 641 -13.73 -8.73 32.60
CA THR A 641 -12.63 -9.04 33.51
C THR A 641 -11.27 -9.18 32.80
N SER A 642 -11.29 -9.39 31.48
CA SER A 642 -10.11 -9.45 30.62
C SER A 642 -10.32 -8.54 29.41
N TRP A 643 -9.34 -7.69 29.13
CA TRP A 643 -9.34 -6.85 27.95
C TRP A 643 -8.87 -7.69 26.74
N GLU A 644 -9.72 -7.81 25.72
CA GLU A 644 -9.47 -8.59 24.50
C GLU A 644 -10.02 -7.81 23.30
N TYR A 645 -9.36 -7.92 22.15
CA TYR A 645 -9.87 -7.43 20.87
C TYR A 645 -10.14 -8.59 19.93
N ALA A 646 -11.16 -8.49 19.10
CA ALA A 646 -11.31 -9.39 17.96
C ALA A 646 -10.40 -8.88 16.84
N LEU A 647 -9.55 -9.75 16.29
CA LEU A 647 -8.56 -9.39 15.27
C LEU A 647 -8.89 -9.98 13.91
N ARG A 648 -9.31 -11.25 13.88
CA ARG A 648 -9.67 -12.00 12.66
C ARG A 648 -10.80 -12.97 12.91
N THR A 649 -11.51 -13.26 11.82
CA THR A 649 -12.55 -14.28 11.80
C THR A 649 -12.43 -15.21 10.59
N ILE A 650 -12.58 -16.51 10.84
CA ILE A 650 -12.72 -17.54 9.80
C ILE A 650 -13.92 -18.41 10.13
N VAL A 651 -14.57 -18.97 9.11
CA VAL A 651 -15.63 -19.97 9.25
C VAL A 651 -15.00 -21.35 9.05
N VAL A 652 -15.36 -22.29 9.92
CA VAL A 652 -15.09 -23.72 9.75
C VAL A 652 -16.35 -24.47 10.18
N ASP A 653 -16.90 -25.28 9.28
CA ASP A 653 -18.21 -25.93 9.40
C ASP A 653 -19.32 -24.93 9.80
N GLU A 654 -20.07 -25.25 10.86
CA GLU A 654 -21.12 -24.42 11.44
C GLU A 654 -20.59 -23.49 12.55
N GLN A 655 -19.28 -23.20 12.56
CA GLN A 655 -18.63 -22.38 13.58
C GLN A 655 -17.93 -21.16 12.99
N LEU A 656 -18.07 -20.03 13.66
CA LEU A 656 -17.22 -18.87 13.47
C LEU A 656 -16.08 -18.93 14.50
N TRP A 657 -14.86 -18.86 14.01
CA TRP A 657 -13.65 -18.78 14.83
C TRP A 657 -13.18 -17.34 14.90
N VAL A 658 -13.00 -16.84 16.12
CA VAL A 658 -12.62 -15.45 16.41
C VAL A 658 -11.28 -15.44 17.12
N LEU A 659 -10.26 -14.93 16.41
CA LEU A 659 -8.93 -14.74 16.96
C LEU A 659 -8.89 -13.44 17.76
N GLY A 660 -8.49 -13.53 19.02
CA GLY A 660 -8.15 -12.39 19.86
C GLY A 660 -6.67 -12.30 20.18
N GLU A 661 -6.33 -11.50 21.20
CA GLU A 661 -4.94 -11.28 21.60
C GLU A 661 -4.39 -12.49 22.34
N SER A 662 -5.14 -13.02 23.31
CA SER A 662 -4.71 -14.18 24.11
C SER A 662 -5.60 -15.43 23.93
N THR A 663 -6.68 -15.31 23.17
CA THR A 663 -7.65 -16.39 22.99
C THR A 663 -8.04 -16.61 21.53
N LEU A 664 -8.43 -17.85 21.22
CA LEU A 664 -9.15 -18.21 20.00
C LEU A 664 -10.50 -18.81 20.42
N ARG A 665 -11.60 -18.21 19.97
CA ARG A 665 -12.96 -18.59 20.36
C ARG A 665 -13.68 -19.27 19.20
N ALA A 666 -14.34 -20.38 19.47
CA ALA A 666 -15.32 -20.96 18.56
C ALA A 666 -16.71 -20.56 19.02
N VAL A 667 -17.50 -19.98 18.12
CA VAL A 667 -18.89 -19.61 18.38
C VAL A 667 -19.79 -20.22 17.32
N ASP A 668 -21.05 -20.49 17.67
CA ASP A 668 -22.05 -20.96 16.73
C ASP A 668 -22.25 -19.93 15.61
N LEU A 669 -22.18 -20.36 14.35
CA LEU A 669 -22.18 -19.45 13.20
C LEU A 669 -23.46 -18.62 13.07
N ALA A 670 -24.61 -19.14 13.51
CA ALA A 670 -25.91 -18.48 13.37
C ALA A 670 -26.22 -17.55 14.55
N THR A 671 -25.86 -17.96 15.78
CA THR A 671 -26.24 -17.27 17.02
C THR A 671 -25.11 -16.47 17.65
N LEU A 672 -23.86 -16.77 17.28
CA LEU A 672 -22.62 -16.30 17.92
C LEU A 672 -22.51 -16.64 19.41
N GLU A 673 -23.25 -17.65 19.89
CA GLU A 673 -23.07 -18.17 21.24
C GLU A 673 -21.71 -18.90 21.35
N GLU A 674 -20.94 -18.60 22.39
CA GLU A 674 -19.62 -19.21 22.61
C GLU A 674 -19.75 -20.72 22.88
N LEU A 675 -19.12 -21.53 22.02
CA LEU A 675 -19.09 -22.99 22.12
C LEU A 675 -17.83 -23.45 22.84
N ALA A 676 -16.68 -22.84 22.51
CA ALA A 676 -15.39 -23.18 23.08
C ALA A 676 -14.43 -21.97 23.07
N ARG A 677 -13.40 -22.08 23.91
CA ARG A 677 -12.34 -21.07 24.02
C ARG A 677 -10.99 -21.75 24.25
N VAL A 678 -10.03 -21.43 23.40
CA VAL A 678 -8.64 -21.90 23.47
C VAL A 678 -7.75 -20.76 23.93
N SER A 679 -6.88 -21.00 24.91
CA SER A 679 -5.83 -20.06 25.31
C SER A 679 -4.59 -20.25 24.44
N LEU A 680 -4.04 -19.15 23.93
CA LEU A 680 -2.95 -19.17 22.95
C LEU A 680 -1.55 -19.08 23.57
#